data_AF-C0NHD4-F1
#
_entry.id   AF-C0NHD4-F1
#
_cell.length_a   1.000
_cell.length_b   1.000
_cell.length_c   1.000
_cell.angle_alpha   90.00
_cell.angle_beta   90.00
_cell.angle_gamma   90.00
#
_symmetry.space_group_name_H-M   'P 1'
#
loop_
_entity.id
_entity.type
_entity.pdbx_description
1 polymer ?
#
loop_
_entity_poly.entity_id
_entity_poly.type
_entity_poly.pdbx_seq_one_letter_code
_entity_poly.pdbx_strand_id
1 'polypeptide(L)'
;MAYKYYPIQGVQEGLGPGSQVPIRRDFNEWSESQERRDQIQVVLFILALREFQATPPDSRDSYFQIAGIHGMPYKSWDEHGLTVQETHRKGYCVHANSLFPIWHRPYLSLYEQRIYEIMVDVIIPGLRLRERAEDEWQEAAFHWRLPFWDWAKNPQIPKLMCFKRIQLRFPAMTVDNPFYKFKMPKGEKMRVYGVGTLKSPDFEDTLEYGECCATSRCPTPSERVSTSNAWRDGVVNNETANKFIFDRKSITDFDYGKTTEMVYRLLTYQLDFVSFATTARDATMDSSSASKVINDMNIEFIHNNIHYWVGGDGGHMSQIPVATFDPIFWFHHCFLDRLFAIWQTLNPEKWFTADKTRPFDQKIIGMGNIVTSKAPLRPFHMDEQGTVWTPDGVRDWFKLGYTYPELQRWEYGGDYKDELFRDMNDMYGVLRKEAIEIAKPDSELPGVVDVEDNGVSLNDYAVSIRYSKFAMGGNPFNLEVYLRPENETENTFRQEDFVTSVYNFSQPAEQNGDTVCSNCSDLEEQDVQVIAYIPITPYLIKKIEQQLLQNLEPANIERFLSGMYYRITMAGNTVPEERWKPTMNLKISVSRTRMRYSNDPSVITRFDDPETIPSLGIDTEIASVPATISGGITNHVSFDNITQLEEAVPVGGSLVISSSHLNPDIPSRENLTGISLANVDPRSSNANNHESYDIPVCIIINSRRNLLSYTSKHAGRGFSALTDLQLPQSQWFQKDNPCIRVDVGADDFVVYVDGRKIQTVERTIKSGNITHVRYWTSNNKAPALANDITVTTYKQASMIQ
;
A
#
# COMPACT_ATOMS: atom_id res chain seq x y z
N MET A 1 -19.35 -27.98 -25.01
CA MET A 1 -18.75 -27.55 -26.30
C MET A 1 -17.30 -27.21 -26.05
N ALA A 2 -16.35 -27.55 -26.95
CA ALA A 2 -14.96 -27.15 -26.78
C ALA A 2 -14.75 -25.82 -27.52
N TYR A 3 -14.95 -24.71 -26.81
CA TYR A 3 -14.66 -23.39 -27.38
C TYR A 3 -13.17 -23.24 -27.66
N LYS A 4 -12.83 -22.53 -28.74
CA LYS A 4 -11.44 -22.13 -28.97
C LYS A 4 -10.95 -21.24 -27.83
N TYR A 5 -11.70 -20.21 -27.48
CA TYR A 5 -11.48 -19.36 -26.32
C TYR A 5 -12.71 -19.41 -25.42
N TYR A 6 -12.54 -19.45 -24.10
CA TYR A 6 -13.63 -19.45 -23.13
C TYR A 6 -14.26 -18.04 -23.08
N PRO A 7 -15.53 -17.86 -23.52
CA PRO A 7 -16.18 -16.56 -23.52
C PRO A 7 -16.61 -16.16 -22.11
N ILE A 8 -15.95 -15.15 -21.54
CA ILE A 8 -16.27 -14.61 -20.22
C ILE A 8 -17.23 -13.43 -20.40
N GLN A 9 -18.51 -13.69 -20.18
CA GLN A 9 -19.58 -12.68 -20.29
C GLN A 9 -20.21 -12.39 -18.93
N GLY A 10 -19.90 -13.19 -17.89
CA GLY A 10 -20.64 -13.18 -16.64
C GLY A 10 -21.97 -13.91 -16.77
N VAL A 11 -22.74 -13.99 -15.68
CA VAL A 11 -24.04 -14.67 -15.70
C VAL A 11 -25.08 -13.75 -16.33
N GLN A 12 -25.55 -14.12 -17.53
CA GLN A 12 -26.51 -13.33 -18.32
C GLN A 12 -27.97 -13.74 -18.11
N GLU A 13 -28.23 -14.72 -17.24
CA GLU A 13 -29.58 -15.10 -16.83
C GLU A 13 -30.04 -14.29 -15.60
N GLY A 14 -31.37 -14.23 -15.42
CA GLY A 14 -31.99 -13.55 -14.27
C GLY A 14 -31.94 -12.01 -14.34
N LEU A 15 -31.65 -11.44 -15.51
CA LEU A 15 -31.66 -9.98 -15.71
C LEU A 15 -33.10 -9.45 -15.65
N GLY A 16 -33.28 -8.32 -14.98
CA GLY A 16 -34.56 -7.63 -14.88
C GLY A 16 -34.79 -6.65 -16.05
N PRO A 17 -35.93 -5.93 -16.05
CA PRO A 17 -36.20 -4.92 -17.06
C PRO A 17 -35.13 -3.81 -17.08
N GLY A 18 -34.81 -3.30 -18.28
CA GLY A 18 -33.85 -2.21 -18.44
C GLY A 18 -32.42 -2.65 -18.15
N SER A 19 -31.80 -2.06 -17.12
CA SER A 19 -30.43 -2.38 -16.66
C SER A 19 -30.42 -3.04 -15.28
N GLN A 20 -31.52 -3.67 -14.90
CA GLN A 20 -31.61 -4.41 -13.65
C GLN A 20 -30.84 -5.72 -13.75
N VAL A 21 -29.98 -5.97 -12.77
CA VAL A 21 -29.11 -7.15 -12.71
C VAL A 21 -29.15 -7.73 -11.28
N PRO A 22 -29.01 -9.05 -11.10
CA PRO A 22 -28.93 -9.65 -9.78
C PRO A 22 -27.78 -9.11 -8.92
N ILE A 23 -27.95 -9.19 -7.60
CA ILE A 23 -27.01 -8.63 -6.63
C ILE A 23 -26.04 -9.70 -6.09
N ARG A 24 -24.75 -9.37 -6.03
CA ARG A 24 -23.79 -10.04 -5.15
C ARG A 24 -24.09 -9.59 -3.72
N ARG A 25 -24.35 -10.52 -2.80
CA ARG A 25 -24.77 -10.23 -1.42
C ARG A 25 -23.67 -10.51 -0.41
N ASP A 26 -23.77 -9.95 0.79
CA ASP A 26 -22.91 -10.35 1.90
C ASP A 26 -23.08 -11.85 2.17
N PHE A 27 -21.97 -12.55 2.35
CA PHE A 27 -21.95 -14.00 2.46
C PHE A 27 -22.77 -14.49 3.67
N ASN A 28 -22.66 -13.85 4.84
CA ASN A 28 -23.38 -14.29 6.02
C ASN A 28 -24.88 -14.00 5.87
N GLU A 29 -25.23 -12.79 5.42
CA GLU A 29 -26.62 -12.42 5.15
C GLU A 29 -27.29 -13.39 4.16
N TRP A 30 -26.63 -13.68 3.04
CA TRP A 30 -27.13 -14.61 2.02
C TRP A 30 -27.21 -16.05 2.53
N SER A 31 -26.16 -16.55 3.19
CA SER A 31 -26.10 -17.95 3.60
C SER A 31 -27.00 -18.30 4.79
N GLU A 32 -27.37 -17.32 5.62
CA GLU A 32 -28.28 -17.47 6.76
C GLU A 32 -29.73 -17.06 6.46
N SER A 33 -29.99 -16.55 5.24
CA SER A 33 -31.31 -16.13 4.78
C SER A 33 -32.36 -17.25 4.89
N GLN A 34 -33.56 -16.87 5.31
CA GLN A 34 -34.72 -17.76 5.37
C GLN A 34 -35.51 -17.79 4.06
N GLU A 35 -35.16 -16.94 3.10
CA GLU A 35 -35.80 -16.91 1.80
C GLU A 35 -35.52 -18.21 1.03
N ARG A 36 -36.59 -18.77 0.44
CA ARG A 36 -36.54 -20.06 -0.23
C ARG A 36 -35.53 -20.10 -1.37
N ARG A 37 -35.47 -19.02 -2.16
CA ARG A 37 -34.52 -18.88 -3.28
C ARG A 37 -33.07 -18.93 -2.78
N ASP A 38 -32.75 -18.21 -1.71
CA ASP A 38 -31.40 -18.17 -1.14
C ASP A 38 -30.99 -19.54 -0.60
N GLN A 39 -31.90 -20.24 0.10
CA GLN A 39 -31.64 -21.59 0.58
C GLN A 39 -31.31 -22.57 -0.55
N ILE A 40 -31.97 -22.44 -1.70
CA ILE A 40 -31.65 -23.23 -2.90
C ILE A 40 -30.29 -22.82 -3.46
N GLN A 41 -30.03 -21.53 -3.57
CA GLN A 41 -28.75 -21.00 -4.06
C GLN A 41 -27.55 -21.47 -3.22
N VAL A 42 -27.68 -21.51 -1.89
CA VAL A 42 -26.63 -22.01 -0.99
C VAL A 42 -26.32 -23.47 -1.28
N VAL A 43 -27.36 -24.30 -1.46
CA VAL A 43 -27.17 -25.72 -1.82
C VAL A 43 -26.52 -25.85 -3.19
N LEU A 44 -27.03 -25.14 -4.19
CA LEU A 44 -26.50 -25.15 -5.56
C LEU A 44 -25.02 -24.78 -5.56
N PHE A 45 -24.63 -23.74 -4.83
CA PHE A 45 -23.24 -23.30 -4.78
C PHE A 45 -22.34 -24.31 -4.08
N ILE A 46 -22.77 -24.89 -2.95
CA ILE A 46 -22.00 -25.95 -2.28
C ILE A 46 -21.76 -27.13 -3.23
N LEU A 47 -22.80 -27.59 -3.92
CA LEU A 47 -22.70 -28.72 -4.83
C LEU A 47 -21.85 -28.38 -6.07
N ALA A 48 -22.07 -27.22 -6.69
CA ALA A 48 -21.34 -26.79 -7.86
C ALA A 48 -19.86 -26.54 -7.56
N LEU A 49 -19.52 -25.90 -6.44
CA LEU A 49 -18.12 -25.69 -6.05
C LEU A 49 -17.41 -27.02 -5.74
N ARG A 50 -18.12 -27.97 -5.13
CA ARG A 50 -17.58 -29.32 -4.90
C ARG A 50 -17.28 -30.04 -6.21
N GLU A 51 -18.18 -29.99 -7.20
CA GLU A 51 -17.93 -30.57 -8.53
C GLU A 51 -16.81 -29.82 -9.27
N PHE A 52 -16.76 -28.50 -9.15
CA PHE A 52 -15.70 -27.67 -9.74
C PHE A 52 -14.31 -28.03 -9.20
N GLN A 53 -14.19 -28.17 -7.88
CA GLN A 53 -12.96 -28.59 -7.21
C GLN A 53 -12.58 -30.05 -7.49
N ALA A 54 -13.55 -30.91 -7.83
CA ALA A 54 -13.33 -32.31 -8.18
C ALA A 54 -12.92 -32.51 -9.66
N THR A 55 -13.06 -31.49 -10.50
CA THR A 55 -12.69 -31.55 -11.93
C THR A 55 -11.20 -31.86 -12.08
N PRO A 56 -10.78 -32.76 -12.99
CA PRO A 56 -9.37 -33.11 -13.20
C PRO A 56 -8.46 -31.88 -13.30
N PRO A 57 -7.37 -31.77 -12.50
CA PRO A 57 -6.59 -30.53 -12.38
C PRO A 57 -5.82 -30.11 -13.64
N ASP A 58 -5.70 -30.99 -14.63
CA ASP A 58 -5.12 -30.73 -15.95
C ASP A 58 -6.14 -30.16 -16.95
N SER A 59 -7.43 -30.23 -16.65
CA SER A 59 -8.48 -29.61 -17.47
C SER A 59 -8.42 -28.08 -17.39
N ARG A 60 -8.47 -27.40 -18.54
CA ARG A 60 -8.49 -25.93 -18.67
C ARG A 60 -9.53 -25.29 -17.74
N ASP A 61 -10.70 -25.89 -17.64
CA ASP A 61 -11.87 -25.35 -16.94
C ASP A 61 -12.00 -25.91 -15.51
N SER A 62 -10.93 -26.49 -14.96
CA SER A 62 -10.88 -26.97 -13.58
C SER A 62 -10.66 -25.84 -12.58
N TYR A 63 -11.08 -26.04 -11.34
CA TYR A 63 -10.80 -25.10 -10.25
C TYR A 63 -9.30 -24.82 -10.14
N PHE A 64 -8.48 -25.86 -10.28
CA PHE A 64 -7.04 -25.75 -10.17
C PHE A 64 -6.41 -24.90 -11.29
N GLN A 65 -6.82 -25.08 -12.55
CA GLN A 65 -6.31 -24.24 -13.66
C GLN A 65 -6.83 -22.81 -13.57
N ILE A 66 -8.12 -22.61 -13.27
CA ILE A 66 -8.69 -21.26 -13.14
C ILE A 66 -8.05 -20.53 -11.96
N ALA A 67 -7.92 -21.16 -10.78
CA ALA A 67 -7.23 -20.56 -9.65
C ALA A 67 -5.75 -20.27 -9.95
N GLY A 68 -5.12 -21.12 -10.78
CA GLY A 68 -3.74 -20.99 -11.21
C GLY A 68 -3.45 -19.83 -12.17
N ILE A 69 -4.48 -19.19 -12.76
CA ILE A 69 -4.29 -17.98 -13.61
C ILE A 69 -3.54 -16.90 -12.82
N HIS A 70 -3.87 -16.76 -11.53
CA HIS A 70 -3.28 -15.75 -10.66
C HIS A 70 -1.77 -15.97 -10.42
N GLY A 71 -1.31 -17.21 -10.41
CA GLY A 71 0.02 -17.58 -9.92
C GLY A 71 0.50 -18.93 -10.44
N MET A 72 0.97 -19.79 -9.54
CA MET A 72 1.38 -21.14 -9.90
C MET A 72 0.19 -21.94 -10.46
N PRO A 73 0.41 -22.83 -11.44
CA PRO A 73 1.70 -23.33 -11.93
C PRO A 73 2.33 -22.52 -13.08
N TYR A 74 1.93 -21.27 -13.30
CA TYR A 74 2.47 -20.40 -14.36
C TYR A 74 2.29 -20.95 -15.78
N LYS A 75 1.18 -21.66 -15.97
CA LYS A 75 0.74 -22.15 -17.27
C LYS A 75 -0.11 -21.08 -17.95
N SER A 76 0.02 -21.00 -19.27
CA SER A 76 -0.93 -20.26 -20.07
C SER A 76 -2.33 -20.83 -19.84
N TRP A 77 -3.31 -19.95 -19.63
CA TRP A 77 -4.72 -20.33 -19.55
C TRP A 77 -5.43 -19.73 -20.75
N ASP A 78 -6.11 -20.57 -21.53
CA ASP A 78 -6.92 -20.17 -22.69
C ASP A 78 -6.20 -19.37 -23.79
N GLU A 79 -4.87 -19.25 -23.77
CA GLU A 79 -4.09 -18.60 -24.84
C GLU A 79 -3.19 -19.63 -25.56
N HIS A 80 -3.69 -20.13 -26.69
CA HIS A 80 -3.05 -21.18 -27.48
C HIS A 80 -1.69 -20.76 -28.03
N GLY A 81 -0.69 -21.63 -27.90
CA GLY A 81 0.65 -21.44 -28.48
C GLY A 81 1.66 -20.74 -27.58
N LEU A 82 1.24 -20.14 -26.47
CA LEU A 82 2.15 -19.56 -25.49
C LEU A 82 2.87 -20.66 -24.69
N THR A 83 4.19 -20.66 -24.80
CA THR A 83 5.10 -21.55 -24.08
C THR A 83 5.39 -21.04 -22.67
N VAL A 84 5.81 -21.93 -21.76
CA VAL A 84 6.26 -21.55 -20.40
C VAL A 84 7.45 -20.58 -20.42
N GLN A 85 8.27 -20.63 -21.49
CA GLN A 85 9.37 -19.69 -21.69
C GLN A 85 8.86 -18.30 -22.05
N GLU A 86 7.84 -18.21 -22.92
CA GLU A 86 7.18 -16.95 -23.27
C GLU A 86 6.37 -16.36 -22.11
N THR A 87 5.81 -17.21 -21.23
CA THR A 87 5.21 -16.73 -19.96
C THR A 87 6.25 -16.32 -18.92
N HIS A 88 7.54 -16.54 -19.18
CA HIS A 88 8.64 -16.33 -18.24
C HIS A 88 8.43 -17.01 -16.87
N ARG A 89 7.67 -18.12 -16.81
CA ARG A 89 7.23 -18.76 -15.55
C ARG A 89 6.53 -17.78 -14.58
N LYS A 90 5.65 -16.91 -15.10
CA LYS A 90 4.88 -15.94 -14.29
C LYS A 90 3.38 -16.19 -14.30
N GLY A 91 2.71 -15.67 -13.27
CA GLY A 91 1.26 -15.61 -13.18
C GLY A 91 0.74 -14.38 -13.91
N TYR A 92 -0.56 -14.34 -14.20
CA TYR A 92 -1.20 -13.22 -14.90
C TYR A 92 -1.57 -12.06 -13.96
N CYS A 93 -1.53 -12.27 -12.64
CA CYS A 93 -2.00 -11.28 -11.69
C CYS A 93 -1.15 -10.00 -11.68
N VAL A 94 -1.81 -8.86 -11.51
CA VAL A 94 -1.23 -7.51 -11.51
C VAL A 94 -1.23 -6.90 -10.10
N HIS A 95 -0.18 -7.13 -9.32
CA HIS A 95 0.09 -6.37 -8.09
C HIS A 95 1.01 -5.18 -8.37
N ALA A 96 0.99 -4.16 -7.50
CA ALA A 96 1.75 -2.92 -7.63
C ALA A 96 1.51 -2.18 -8.97
N ASN A 97 0.28 -2.27 -9.49
CA ASN A 97 -0.13 -1.65 -10.74
C ASN A 97 -1.56 -1.14 -10.63
N SER A 98 -1.87 -0.01 -11.29
CA SER A 98 -3.21 0.59 -11.31
C SER A 98 -4.29 -0.31 -11.94
N LEU A 99 -3.93 -1.36 -12.67
CA LEU A 99 -4.86 -2.40 -13.13
C LEU A 99 -5.31 -3.37 -12.05
N PHE A 100 -4.73 -3.34 -10.85
CA PHE A 100 -5.01 -4.29 -9.76
C PHE A 100 -6.52 -4.58 -9.56
N PRO A 101 -7.39 -3.61 -9.23
CA PRO A 101 -8.80 -3.90 -9.02
C PRO A 101 -9.54 -4.26 -10.31
N ILE A 102 -9.04 -3.77 -11.46
CA ILE A 102 -9.67 -3.94 -12.77
C ILE A 102 -9.46 -5.36 -13.31
N TRP A 103 -8.27 -5.91 -13.17
CA TRP A 103 -7.92 -7.25 -13.66
C TRP A 103 -8.66 -8.35 -12.90
N HIS A 104 -8.87 -8.15 -11.59
CA HIS A 104 -9.61 -9.11 -10.77
C HIS A 104 -11.10 -9.18 -11.11
N ARG A 105 -11.68 -8.15 -11.73
CA ARG A 105 -13.10 -8.14 -12.11
C ARG A 105 -13.49 -9.24 -13.12
N PRO A 106 -12.91 -9.31 -14.34
CA PRO A 106 -13.20 -10.42 -15.26
C PRO A 106 -12.75 -11.77 -14.69
N TYR A 107 -11.75 -11.80 -13.79
CA TYR A 107 -11.35 -13.03 -13.10
C TYR A 107 -12.45 -13.57 -12.18
N LEU A 108 -13.08 -12.69 -11.39
CA LEU A 108 -14.25 -13.02 -10.58
C LEU A 108 -15.44 -13.41 -11.45
N SER A 109 -15.66 -12.73 -12.57
CA SER A 109 -16.72 -13.09 -13.52
C SER A 109 -16.52 -14.48 -14.13
N LEU A 110 -15.29 -14.87 -14.47
CA LEU A 110 -14.96 -16.23 -14.91
C LEU A 110 -15.32 -17.27 -13.84
N TYR A 111 -14.90 -17.04 -12.60
CA TYR A 111 -15.20 -17.95 -11.50
C TYR A 111 -16.70 -18.09 -11.23
N GLU A 112 -17.40 -16.96 -11.15
CA GLU A 112 -18.85 -16.90 -10.98
C GLU A 112 -19.58 -17.62 -12.12
N GLN A 113 -19.26 -17.28 -13.38
CA GLN A 113 -19.85 -17.90 -14.56
C GLN A 113 -19.62 -19.42 -14.55
N ARG A 114 -18.41 -19.87 -14.24
CA ARG A 114 -18.09 -21.30 -14.24
C ARG A 114 -18.89 -22.09 -13.20
N ILE A 115 -19.07 -21.53 -12.01
CA ILE A 115 -19.92 -22.14 -10.98
C ILE A 115 -21.37 -22.18 -11.43
N TYR A 116 -21.88 -21.09 -11.99
CA TYR A 116 -23.23 -21.02 -12.52
C TYR A 116 -23.48 -22.07 -13.62
N GLU A 117 -22.57 -22.21 -14.59
CA GLU A 117 -22.62 -23.25 -15.63
C GLU A 117 -22.72 -24.65 -15.01
N ILE A 118 -21.92 -24.94 -13.97
CA ILE A 118 -21.98 -26.24 -13.28
C ILE A 118 -23.33 -26.42 -12.56
N MET A 119 -23.91 -25.37 -11.97
CA MET A 119 -25.24 -25.45 -11.36
C MET A 119 -26.29 -25.91 -12.38
N VAL A 120 -26.34 -25.25 -13.54
CA VAL A 120 -27.40 -25.46 -14.54
C VAL A 120 -27.16 -26.70 -15.41
N ASP A 121 -25.92 -26.99 -15.79
CA ASP A 121 -25.61 -28.07 -16.74
C ASP A 121 -25.36 -29.42 -16.05
N VAL A 122 -24.97 -29.42 -14.76
CA VAL A 122 -24.53 -30.62 -14.03
C VAL A 122 -25.38 -30.88 -12.80
N ILE A 123 -25.48 -29.92 -11.88
CA ILE A 123 -26.12 -30.14 -10.58
C ILE A 123 -27.62 -30.33 -10.73
N ILE A 124 -28.33 -29.37 -11.33
CA ILE A 124 -29.79 -29.40 -11.45
C ILE A 124 -30.27 -30.66 -12.21
N PRO A 125 -29.73 -30.98 -13.41
CA PRO A 125 -30.08 -32.24 -14.10
C PRO A 125 -29.75 -33.49 -13.27
N GLY A 126 -28.65 -33.46 -12.52
CA GLY A 126 -28.21 -34.56 -11.66
C GLY A 126 -29.14 -34.83 -10.46
N LEU A 127 -29.85 -33.81 -9.98
CA LEU A 127 -30.80 -33.94 -8.86
C LEU A 127 -32.09 -34.69 -9.24
N ARG A 128 -32.39 -34.84 -10.55
CA ARG A 128 -33.59 -35.53 -11.07
C ARG A 128 -34.88 -35.06 -10.38
N LEU A 129 -35.04 -33.74 -10.33
CA LEU A 129 -36.19 -33.08 -9.71
C LEU A 129 -37.47 -33.37 -10.49
N ARG A 130 -38.62 -33.14 -9.84
CA ARG A 130 -39.90 -33.05 -10.58
C ARG A 130 -39.93 -31.70 -11.28
N GLU A 131 -40.53 -31.64 -12.47
CA GLU A 131 -40.62 -30.45 -13.33
C GLU A 131 -40.79 -29.12 -12.55
N ARG A 132 -41.85 -28.97 -11.75
CA ARG A 132 -42.08 -27.74 -10.96
C ARG A 132 -40.94 -27.37 -9.99
N ALA A 133 -40.28 -28.38 -9.40
CA ALA A 133 -39.13 -28.14 -8.54
C ALA A 133 -37.87 -27.87 -9.36
N GLU A 134 -37.74 -28.43 -10.55
CA GLU A 134 -36.64 -28.13 -11.46
C GLU A 134 -36.68 -26.66 -11.88
N ASP A 135 -37.86 -26.14 -12.26
CA ASP A 135 -38.06 -24.73 -12.60
C ASP A 135 -37.68 -23.79 -11.45
N GLU A 136 -38.09 -24.11 -10.21
CA GLU A 136 -37.73 -23.34 -9.00
C GLU A 136 -36.21 -23.27 -8.80
N TRP A 137 -35.51 -24.39 -9.04
CA TRP A 137 -34.06 -24.48 -8.86
C TRP A 137 -33.30 -23.79 -9.98
N GLN A 138 -33.79 -23.87 -11.21
CA GLN A 138 -33.26 -23.10 -12.35
C GLN A 138 -33.42 -21.60 -12.10
N GLU A 139 -34.60 -21.15 -11.68
CA GLU A 139 -34.86 -19.75 -11.34
C GLU A 139 -33.92 -19.26 -10.22
N ALA A 140 -33.68 -20.07 -9.20
CA ALA A 140 -32.73 -19.75 -8.14
C ALA A 140 -31.29 -19.61 -8.69
N ALA A 141 -30.86 -20.49 -9.60
CA ALA A 141 -29.56 -20.42 -10.25
C ALA A 141 -29.42 -19.15 -11.12
N PHE A 142 -30.46 -18.79 -11.88
CA PHE A 142 -30.47 -17.59 -12.74
C PHE A 142 -30.19 -16.31 -11.95
N HIS A 143 -30.70 -16.21 -10.73
CA HIS A 143 -30.52 -15.05 -9.85
C HIS A 143 -29.30 -15.17 -8.92
N TRP A 144 -28.52 -16.25 -8.99
CA TRP A 144 -27.35 -16.42 -8.13
C TRP A 144 -26.19 -15.56 -8.64
N ARG A 145 -25.49 -14.89 -7.72
CA ARG A 145 -24.22 -14.22 -7.96
C ARG A 145 -23.24 -14.52 -6.83
N LEU A 146 -21.95 -14.42 -7.10
CA LEU A 146 -20.89 -14.71 -6.13
C LEU A 146 -21.04 -13.79 -4.90
N PRO A 147 -21.29 -14.33 -3.69
CA PRO A 147 -21.35 -13.50 -2.49
C PRO A 147 -19.99 -12.85 -2.19
N PHE A 148 -19.99 -11.74 -1.44
CA PHE A 148 -18.79 -11.09 -0.95
C PHE A 148 -18.63 -11.30 0.56
N TRP A 149 -17.39 -11.28 1.05
CA TRP A 149 -17.11 -11.31 2.49
C TRP A 149 -16.71 -9.91 2.96
N ASP A 150 -17.63 -9.21 3.62
CA ASP A 150 -17.38 -7.89 4.19
C ASP A 150 -16.65 -8.01 5.54
N TRP A 151 -15.35 -8.26 5.48
CA TRP A 151 -14.47 -8.31 6.65
C TRP A 151 -14.33 -6.95 7.35
N ALA A 152 -14.76 -5.84 6.74
CA ALA A 152 -14.72 -4.53 7.36
C ALA A 152 -15.92 -4.33 8.29
N LYS A 153 -17.11 -4.76 7.89
CA LYS A 153 -18.33 -4.73 8.70
C LYS A 153 -18.41 -5.91 9.68
N ASN A 154 -18.03 -7.10 9.23
CA ASN A 154 -18.08 -8.35 9.99
C ASN A 154 -16.67 -8.95 10.08
N PRO A 155 -15.83 -8.52 11.05
CA PRO A 155 -14.39 -8.83 11.09
C PRO A 155 -14.06 -10.24 11.59
N GLN A 156 -14.64 -11.24 10.93
CA GLN A 156 -14.45 -12.66 11.20
C GLN A 156 -14.66 -13.49 9.92
N ILE A 157 -14.01 -14.65 9.87
CA ILE A 157 -14.26 -15.66 8.84
C ILE A 157 -15.75 -16.02 8.82
N PRO A 158 -16.42 -16.03 7.65
CA PRO A 158 -17.84 -16.37 7.56
C PRO A 158 -18.14 -17.74 8.16
N LYS A 159 -19.23 -17.81 8.94
CA LYS A 159 -19.53 -18.96 9.81
C LYS A 159 -19.61 -20.28 9.04
N LEU A 160 -20.22 -20.28 7.85
CA LEU A 160 -20.33 -21.49 7.02
C LEU A 160 -18.96 -22.02 6.58
N MET A 161 -17.96 -21.15 6.42
CA MET A 161 -16.59 -21.54 6.04
C MET A 161 -15.80 -22.15 7.20
N CYS A 162 -16.33 -22.10 8.42
CA CYS A 162 -15.67 -22.65 9.60
C CYS A 162 -15.93 -24.14 9.82
N PHE A 163 -16.98 -24.70 9.21
CA PHE A 163 -17.35 -26.10 9.39
C PHE A 163 -16.67 -27.02 8.37
N LYS A 164 -16.00 -28.08 8.82
CA LYS A 164 -15.37 -29.07 7.93
C LYS A 164 -16.38 -29.84 7.05
N ARG A 165 -17.60 -30.04 7.57
CA ARG A 165 -18.69 -30.74 6.89
C ARG A 165 -19.98 -29.97 7.02
N ILE A 166 -20.81 -30.04 5.99
CA ILE A 166 -22.14 -29.42 5.96
C ILE A 166 -23.18 -30.52 5.80
N GLN A 167 -24.26 -30.44 6.57
CA GLN A 167 -25.45 -31.26 6.40
C GLN A 167 -26.47 -30.52 5.52
N LEU A 168 -26.71 -31.04 4.33
CA LEU A 168 -27.72 -30.54 3.41
C LEU A 168 -29.06 -31.20 3.73
N ARG A 169 -30.14 -30.40 3.74
CA ARG A 169 -31.51 -30.90 3.93
C ARG A 169 -32.07 -31.52 2.65
N PHE A 170 -31.72 -30.94 1.50
CA PHE A 170 -32.10 -31.45 0.19
C PHE A 170 -30.97 -31.20 -0.82
N PRO A 171 -30.47 -32.22 -1.54
CA PRO A 171 -30.64 -33.63 -1.21
C PRO A 171 -30.12 -33.90 0.23
N ALA A 172 -30.76 -34.82 0.95
CA ALA A 172 -30.34 -35.13 2.32
C ALA A 172 -28.98 -35.85 2.28
N MET A 173 -27.89 -35.12 2.57
CA MET A 173 -26.54 -35.66 2.57
C MET A 173 -25.61 -34.85 3.48
N THR A 174 -24.52 -35.47 3.90
CA THR A 174 -23.40 -34.76 4.53
C THR A 174 -22.26 -34.68 3.53
N VAL A 175 -21.78 -33.47 3.25
CA VAL A 175 -20.67 -33.22 2.33
C VAL A 175 -19.48 -32.65 3.08
N ASP A 176 -18.27 -32.96 2.61
CA ASP A 176 -17.08 -32.17 2.96
C ASP A 176 -17.29 -30.75 2.41
N ASN A 177 -17.09 -29.74 3.25
CA ASN A 177 -17.39 -28.36 2.91
C ASN A 177 -16.33 -27.79 1.93
N PRO A 178 -16.69 -27.46 0.69
CA PRO A 178 -15.73 -26.93 -0.28
C PRO A 178 -15.29 -25.49 0.03
N PHE A 179 -15.94 -24.78 0.96
CA PHE A 179 -15.51 -23.47 1.45
C PHE A 179 -14.47 -23.55 2.58
N TYR A 180 -14.37 -24.70 3.26
CA TYR A 180 -13.50 -24.85 4.42
C TYR A 180 -12.02 -24.82 4.03
N LYS A 181 -11.68 -25.51 2.94
CA LYS A 181 -10.38 -25.47 2.24
C LYS A 181 -10.53 -26.19 0.90
N PHE A 182 -9.65 -25.88 -0.05
CA PHE A 182 -9.54 -26.67 -1.28
C PHE A 182 -8.75 -27.95 -1.01
N LYS A 183 -9.13 -29.04 -1.69
CA LYS A 183 -8.38 -30.31 -1.71
C LYS A 183 -8.22 -30.75 -3.16
N MET A 184 -7.00 -31.17 -3.50
CA MET A 184 -6.70 -31.75 -4.80
C MET A 184 -7.53 -33.03 -5.02
N PRO A 185 -8.10 -33.21 -6.22
CA PRO A 185 -8.72 -34.47 -6.63
C PRO A 185 -7.82 -35.67 -6.33
N LYS A 186 -8.41 -36.76 -5.83
CA LYS A 186 -7.72 -38.01 -5.46
C LYS A 186 -6.61 -37.85 -4.39
N GLY A 187 -6.49 -36.70 -3.74
CA GLY A 187 -5.42 -36.43 -2.77
C GLY A 187 -4.04 -36.33 -3.40
N GLU A 188 -3.96 -35.99 -4.68
CA GLU A 188 -2.70 -35.82 -5.40
C GLU A 188 -1.94 -34.58 -4.90
N LYS A 189 -0.61 -34.67 -4.90
CA LYS A 189 0.25 -33.54 -4.55
C LYS A 189 0.19 -32.48 -5.64
N MET A 190 0.13 -31.20 -5.26
CA MET A 190 0.12 -30.09 -6.22
C MET A 190 1.37 -30.05 -7.12
N ARG A 191 2.52 -30.61 -6.67
CA ARG A 191 3.75 -30.75 -7.49
C ARG A 191 3.52 -31.51 -8.78
N VAL A 192 2.62 -32.51 -8.78
CA VAL A 192 2.25 -33.28 -9.99
C VAL A 192 1.79 -32.36 -11.11
N TYR A 193 1.18 -31.22 -10.74
CA TYR A 193 0.61 -30.26 -11.68
C TYR A 193 1.45 -28.97 -11.85
N GLY A 194 2.64 -28.92 -11.25
CA GLY A 194 3.63 -27.85 -11.45
C GLY A 194 3.74 -26.83 -10.31
N VAL A 195 3.07 -27.02 -9.17
CA VAL A 195 3.25 -26.14 -8.01
C VAL A 195 4.59 -26.45 -7.35
N GLY A 196 5.40 -25.40 -7.14
CA GLY A 196 6.76 -25.51 -6.65
C GLY A 196 6.91 -25.22 -5.16
N THR A 197 8.14 -24.94 -4.78
CA THR A 197 8.55 -24.58 -3.44
C THR A 197 8.96 -23.11 -3.40
N LEU A 198 8.52 -22.37 -2.38
CA LEU A 198 9.05 -21.03 -2.08
C LEU A 198 10.10 -21.17 -0.97
N LYS A 199 11.27 -20.58 -1.18
CA LYS A 199 12.36 -20.60 -0.20
C LYS A 199 12.83 -19.17 0.00
N SER A 200 12.87 -18.73 1.26
CA SER A 200 13.58 -17.50 1.60
C SER A 200 15.08 -17.79 1.62
N PRO A 201 15.94 -16.95 1.03
CA PRO A 201 17.39 -17.05 1.19
C PRO A 201 17.81 -16.85 2.66
N ASP A 202 16.93 -16.28 3.49
CA ASP A 202 17.25 -15.71 4.78
C ASP A 202 16.89 -16.63 5.96
N PHE A 203 16.04 -17.62 5.72
CA PHE A 203 15.55 -18.57 6.70
C PHE A 203 15.64 -20.00 6.15
N GLU A 204 15.99 -20.96 7.00
CA GLU A 204 16.02 -22.38 6.61
C GLU A 204 14.61 -22.90 6.21
N ASP A 205 13.59 -22.29 6.81
CA ASP A 205 12.19 -22.58 6.58
C ASP A 205 11.81 -22.44 5.10
N THR A 206 11.47 -23.58 4.51
CA THR A 206 11.07 -23.70 3.12
C THR A 206 9.58 -24.01 3.03
N LEU A 207 8.83 -23.27 2.21
CA LEU A 207 7.40 -23.46 2.00
C LEU A 207 7.18 -24.36 0.79
N GLU A 208 7.12 -25.67 1.04
CA GLU A 208 6.95 -26.69 0.01
C GLU A 208 5.48 -26.86 -0.41
N TYR A 209 4.89 -25.86 -1.08
CA TYR A 209 3.51 -25.93 -1.58
C TYR A 209 3.25 -27.10 -2.53
N GLY A 210 4.27 -27.51 -3.29
CA GLY A 210 4.20 -28.71 -4.13
C GLY A 210 3.88 -29.99 -3.36
N GLU A 211 4.23 -30.08 -2.07
CA GLU A 211 3.91 -31.24 -1.24
C GLU A 211 2.48 -31.21 -0.68
N CYS A 212 1.80 -30.06 -0.75
CA CYS A 212 0.42 -29.94 -0.30
C CYS A 212 -0.55 -30.67 -1.24
N CYS A 213 -1.56 -31.29 -0.65
CA CYS A 213 -2.73 -31.84 -1.32
C CYS A 213 -3.99 -31.01 -1.00
N ALA A 214 -3.88 -30.00 -0.15
CA ALA A 214 -4.98 -29.12 0.26
C ALA A 214 -4.44 -27.78 0.78
N THR A 215 -5.30 -26.76 0.84
CA THR A 215 -4.90 -25.44 1.35
C THR A 215 -4.86 -25.37 2.87
N SER A 216 -4.01 -24.47 3.37
CA SER A 216 -3.80 -24.19 4.79
C SER A 216 -4.08 -22.73 5.13
N ARG A 217 -4.74 -22.50 6.26
CA ARG A 217 -5.09 -21.20 6.85
C ARG A 217 -4.47 -21.07 8.24
N CYS A 218 -3.63 -20.05 8.44
CA CYS A 218 -2.84 -19.81 9.66
C CYS A 218 -2.16 -21.05 10.26
N PRO A 219 -1.39 -21.85 9.50
CA PRO A 219 -0.65 -22.97 10.06
C PRO A 219 0.37 -22.48 11.09
N THR A 220 0.55 -23.24 12.16
CA THR A 220 1.64 -23.00 13.12
C THR A 220 2.99 -23.44 12.53
N PRO A 221 4.14 -22.97 13.10
CA PRO A 221 5.46 -23.38 12.63
C PRO A 221 5.67 -24.91 12.56
N SER A 222 5.16 -25.66 13.54
CA SER A 222 5.26 -27.12 13.56
C SER A 222 4.31 -27.80 12.56
N GLU A 223 3.20 -27.16 12.21
CA GLU A 223 2.27 -27.66 11.21
C GLU A 223 2.78 -27.46 9.79
N ARG A 224 3.53 -26.38 9.50
CA ARG A 224 4.02 -26.05 8.14
C ARG A 224 5.33 -26.73 7.73
N VAL A 225 5.84 -27.68 8.51
CA VAL A 225 7.01 -28.47 8.11
C VAL A 225 6.61 -29.43 6.99
N SER A 226 7.44 -29.57 5.94
CA SER A 226 7.09 -30.37 4.75
C SER A 226 6.84 -31.86 5.03
N THR A 227 7.44 -32.41 6.09
CA THR A 227 7.19 -33.78 6.54
C THR A 227 5.88 -33.94 7.34
N SER A 228 5.22 -32.84 7.70
CA SER A 228 4.01 -32.85 8.51
C SER A 228 2.80 -33.28 7.69
N ASN A 229 2.00 -34.19 8.25
CA ASN A 229 0.68 -34.51 7.70
C ASN A 229 -0.24 -33.28 7.71
N ALA A 230 -0.05 -32.36 8.68
CA ALA A 230 -0.82 -31.13 8.76
C ALA A 230 -0.57 -30.22 7.55
N TRP A 231 0.69 -30.04 7.14
CA TRP A 231 1.05 -29.28 5.94
C TRP A 231 0.49 -29.93 4.68
N ARG A 232 0.78 -31.23 4.49
CA ARG A 232 0.35 -31.98 3.30
C ARG A 232 -1.17 -31.99 3.16
N ASP A 233 -1.90 -32.32 4.24
CA ASP A 233 -3.35 -32.52 4.19
C ASP A 233 -4.12 -31.21 4.41
N GLY A 234 -3.42 -30.10 4.70
CA GLY A 234 -3.95 -28.76 4.96
C GLY A 234 -4.55 -28.57 6.36
N VAL A 235 -4.28 -27.45 7.03
CA VAL A 235 -4.89 -27.07 8.33
C VAL A 235 -5.70 -25.79 8.23
N VAL A 236 -6.73 -25.64 9.07
CA VAL A 236 -7.59 -24.45 9.07
C VAL A 236 -7.74 -23.92 10.48
N ASN A 237 -6.92 -22.94 10.85
CA ASN A 237 -6.88 -22.34 12.17
C ASN A 237 -7.66 -21.01 12.19
N ASN A 238 -8.99 -21.09 12.04
CA ASN A 238 -9.86 -19.90 11.96
C ASN A 238 -9.82 -19.00 13.18
N GLU A 239 -9.61 -19.55 14.37
CA GLU A 239 -9.49 -18.74 15.59
C GLU A 239 -8.27 -17.82 15.53
N THR A 240 -7.15 -18.29 14.99
CA THR A 240 -5.95 -17.48 14.76
C THR A 240 -6.21 -16.42 13.69
N ALA A 241 -6.85 -16.78 12.58
CA ALA A 241 -7.20 -15.82 11.54
C ALA A 241 -8.12 -14.71 12.09
N ASN A 242 -9.15 -15.08 12.86
CA ASN A 242 -10.06 -14.13 13.49
C ASN A 242 -9.34 -13.19 14.47
N LYS A 243 -8.34 -13.67 15.23
CA LYS A 243 -7.51 -12.81 16.10
C LYS A 243 -6.72 -11.77 15.32
N PHE A 244 -6.31 -12.08 14.08
CA PHE A 244 -5.62 -11.11 13.23
C PHE A 244 -6.58 -10.08 12.63
N ILE A 245 -7.76 -10.52 12.18
CA ILE A 245 -8.78 -9.66 11.52
C ILE A 245 -9.44 -8.72 12.53
N PHE A 246 -9.79 -9.25 13.71
CA PHE A 246 -10.42 -8.48 14.77
C PHE A 246 -9.43 -7.46 15.38
N ASP A 247 -9.93 -6.26 15.69
CA ASP A 247 -9.15 -5.23 16.39
C ASP A 247 -9.42 -5.28 17.90
N ARG A 248 -10.24 -4.33 18.38
CA ARG A 248 -10.61 -4.06 19.76
C ARG A 248 -12.08 -3.65 19.78
N LYS A 249 -12.74 -3.76 20.93
CA LYS A 249 -14.08 -3.22 21.11
C LYS A 249 -14.04 -1.68 21.11
N SER A 250 -14.94 -1.07 20.32
CA SER A 250 -15.20 0.38 20.33
C SER A 250 -15.62 0.87 21.72
N ILE A 251 -15.52 2.18 21.95
CA ILE A 251 -16.23 2.86 23.05
C ILE A 251 -17.77 2.78 22.92
N THR A 252 -18.27 2.54 21.71
CA THR A 252 -19.70 2.48 21.39
C THR A 252 -20.29 1.08 21.48
N ASP A 253 -19.54 0.09 22.00
CA ASP A 253 -19.85 -1.35 21.97
C ASP A 253 -20.05 -1.98 20.56
N PHE A 254 -19.96 -1.19 19.47
CA PHE A 254 -20.00 -1.73 18.11
C PHE A 254 -18.72 -2.50 17.78
N ASP A 255 -18.88 -3.74 17.29
CA ASP A 255 -17.76 -4.54 16.78
C ASP A 255 -17.35 -4.04 15.39
N TYR A 256 -16.09 -3.63 15.23
CA TYR A 256 -15.50 -3.27 13.94
C TYR A 256 -14.12 -3.94 13.76
N GLY A 257 -13.71 -4.11 12.51
CA GLY A 257 -12.41 -4.66 12.14
C GLY A 257 -11.30 -3.62 12.09
N LYS A 258 -10.05 -4.08 12.08
CA LYS A 258 -8.85 -3.21 11.95
C LYS A 258 -8.86 -2.31 10.71
N THR A 259 -9.66 -2.68 9.71
CA THR A 259 -9.70 -2.06 8.39
C THR A 259 -10.98 -1.25 8.15
N THR A 260 -11.94 -1.22 9.09
CA THR A 260 -13.23 -0.55 8.89
C THR A 260 -13.06 0.94 8.60
N GLU A 261 -12.28 1.64 9.43
CA GLU A 261 -11.98 3.06 9.22
C GLU A 261 -11.12 3.30 7.95
N MET A 262 -10.28 2.34 7.56
CA MET A 262 -9.52 2.42 6.31
C MET A 262 -10.46 2.34 5.09
N VAL A 263 -11.44 1.43 5.12
CA VAL A 263 -12.46 1.30 4.07
C VAL A 263 -13.33 2.56 4.01
N TYR A 264 -13.73 3.09 5.16
CA TYR A 264 -14.47 4.35 5.22
C TYR A 264 -13.74 5.47 4.49
N ARG A 265 -12.47 5.70 4.83
CA ARG A 265 -11.68 6.77 4.21
C ARG A 265 -11.37 6.47 2.74
N LEU A 266 -11.13 5.21 2.37
CA LEU A 266 -10.88 4.80 0.98
C LEU A 266 -12.04 5.23 0.06
N LEU A 267 -13.27 5.16 0.57
CA LEU A 267 -14.48 5.47 -0.18
C LEU A 267 -14.92 6.94 -0.05
N THR A 268 -14.56 7.62 1.03
CA THR A 268 -15.02 9.00 1.31
C THR A 268 -13.99 10.09 1.04
N TYR A 269 -12.69 9.75 1.00
CA TYR A 269 -11.64 10.71 0.69
C TYR A 269 -11.53 10.96 -0.83
N GLN A 270 -11.10 12.17 -1.19
CA GLN A 270 -10.93 12.55 -2.59
C GLN A 270 -9.63 12.00 -3.17
N LEU A 271 -9.62 10.72 -3.53
CA LEU A 271 -8.49 10.06 -4.19
C LEU A 271 -8.62 10.17 -5.71
N ASP A 272 -7.49 10.26 -6.42
CA ASP A 272 -7.44 9.90 -7.84
C ASP A 272 -7.39 8.37 -8.03
N PHE A 273 -7.67 7.88 -9.24
CA PHE A 273 -7.75 6.44 -9.49
C PHE A 273 -6.45 5.69 -9.17
N VAL A 274 -5.29 6.24 -9.53
CA VAL A 274 -4.00 5.55 -9.32
C VAL A 274 -3.73 5.44 -7.83
N SER A 275 -3.97 6.53 -7.08
CA SER A 275 -3.90 6.52 -5.63
C SER A 275 -4.85 5.51 -5.00
N PHE A 276 -6.09 5.44 -5.45
CA PHE A 276 -7.04 4.44 -5.00
C PHE A 276 -6.58 3.00 -5.30
N ALA A 277 -6.10 2.74 -6.52
CA ALA A 277 -5.98 1.39 -7.07
C ALA A 277 -4.74 0.61 -6.59
N THR A 278 -3.62 1.27 -6.30
CA THR A 278 -2.35 0.57 -6.05
C THR A 278 -1.51 1.17 -4.93
N THR A 279 -0.74 0.31 -4.27
CA THR A 279 0.24 0.71 -3.24
C THR A 279 1.53 1.31 -3.86
N ALA A 280 1.81 1.05 -5.13
CA ALA A 280 3.09 1.41 -5.75
C ALA A 280 3.20 2.91 -6.09
N ARG A 281 4.36 3.52 -5.76
CA ARG A 281 4.70 4.91 -6.07
C ARG A 281 6.10 5.02 -6.67
N ASP A 282 6.27 6.05 -7.50
CA ASP A 282 7.60 6.47 -7.96
C ASP A 282 8.30 7.20 -6.80
N ALA A 283 9.59 6.93 -6.56
CA ALA A 283 10.39 7.72 -5.62
C ALA A 283 10.39 9.23 -5.97
N THR A 284 10.29 9.57 -7.27
CA THR A 284 10.25 10.95 -7.77
C THR A 284 8.86 11.60 -7.69
N MET A 285 7.80 10.85 -7.34
CA MET A 285 6.52 11.45 -6.94
C MET A 285 6.67 11.95 -5.50
N ASP A 286 7.68 12.80 -5.29
CA ASP A 286 7.88 13.49 -4.03
C ASP A 286 6.61 14.31 -3.80
N SER A 287 5.93 13.99 -2.71
CA SER A 287 4.75 14.68 -2.21
C SER A 287 5.19 16.02 -1.63
N SER A 288 5.88 16.84 -2.43
CA SER A 288 6.46 18.12 -2.03
C SER A 288 5.41 19.19 -1.70
N SER A 289 4.15 18.79 -1.56
CA SER A 289 3.20 19.46 -0.69
C SER A 289 2.71 18.47 0.36
N ALA A 290 2.83 18.83 1.64
CA ALA A 290 2.21 18.13 2.76
C ALA A 290 0.70 17.81 2.50
N SER A 291 0.06 18.57 1.59
CA SER A 291 -1.32 18.41 1.12
C SER A 291 -1.63 17.16 0.27
N LYS A 292 -0.85 16.07 0.34
CA LYS A 292 -1.14 14.83 -0.40
C LYS A 292 -0.95 13.53 0.37
N VAL A 293 -0.70 13.55 1.69
CA VAL A 293 -0.54 12.29 2.46
C VAL A 293 -1.78 11.38 2.40
N ILE A 294 -2.97 11.95 2.14
CA ILE A 294 -4.20 11.16 1.89
C ILE A 294 -4.08 10.22 0.70
N ASN A 295 -3.24 10.55 -0.29
CA ASN A 295 -2.97 9.69 -1.43
C ASN A 295 -2.19 8.43 -1.03
N ASP A 296 -1.65 8.34 0.18
CA ASP A 296 -1.02 7.11 0.65
C ASP A 296 -2.05 6.00 0.95
N MET A 297 -3.33 6.35 0.92
CA MET A 297 -4.44 5.41 1.01
C MET A 297 -4.71 4.72 -0.33
N ASN A 298 -4.81 3.39 -0.30
CA ASN A 298 -5.07 2.58 -1.47
C ASN A 298 -5.76 1.26 -1.09
N ILE A 299 -6.54 0.69 -2.00
CA ILE A 299 -7.27 -0.57 -1.80
C ILE A 299 -6.32 -1.76 -1.68
N GLU A 300 -5.20 -1.74 -2.41
CA GLU A 300 -4.24 -2.85 -2.49
C GLU A 300 -3.57 -3.13 -1.15
N PHE A 301 -3.18 -2.09 -0.41
CA PHE A 301 -2.63 -2.20 0.94
C PHE A 301 -3.61 -2.89 1.90
N ILE A 302 -4.88 -2.48 1.89
CA ILE A 302 -5.90 -3.06 2.76
C ILE A 302 -6.11 -4.54 2.39
N HIS A 303 -6.18 -4.84 1.09
CA HIS A 303 -6.19 -6.20 0.55
C HIS A 303 -5.02 -7.05 1.04
N ASN A 304 -3.79 -6.53 0.98
CA ASN A 304 -2.58 -7.26 1.34
C ASN A 304 -2.62 -7.75 2.80
N ASN A 305 -3.12 -6.92 3.72
CA ASN A 305 -3.23 -7.30 5.12
C ASN A 305 -4.22 -8.46 5.33
N ILE A 306 -5.33 -8.52 4.59
CA ILE A 306 -6.28 -9.64 4.71
C ILE A 306 -5.67 -10.96 4.25
N HIS A 307 -4.85 -10.94 3.19
CA HIS A 307 -4.08 -12.13 2.77
C HIS A 307 -3.21 -12.68 3.89
N TYR A 308 -2.47 -11.82 4.58
CA TYR A 308 -1.68 -12.24 5.74
C TYR A 308 -2.54 -12.67 6.92
N TRP A 309 -3.61 -11.96 7.26
CA TRP A 309 -4.42 -12.31 8.42
C TRP A 309 -5.17 -13.62 8.26
N VAL A 310 -5.53 -13.99 7.03
CA VAL A 310 -6.11 -15.30 6.72
C VAL A 310 -5.02 -16.35 6.53
N GLY A 311 -3.92 -16.03 5.86
CA GLY A 311 -2.85 -16.98 5.57
C GLY A 311 -1.99 -17.32 6.79
N GLY A 312 -1.76 -16.36 7.68
CA GLY A 312 -0.70 -16.39 8.68
C GLY A 312 0.69 -16.58 8.06
N ASP A 313 1.65 -17.03 8.86
CA ASP A 313 3.02 -17.30 8.42
C ASP A 313 3.12 -18.53 7.52
N GLY A 314 2.98 -18.32 6.20
CA GLY A 314 3.15 -19.35 5.17
C GLY A 314 1.90 -20.15 4.80
N GLY A 315 0.71 -19.86 5.34
CA GLY A 315 -0.53 -20.41 4.77
C GLY A 315 -0.76 -19.93 3.34
N HIS A 316 -1.70 -20.56 2.62
CA HIS A 316 -1.82 -20.32 1.18
C HIS A 316 -2.21 -18.87 0.87
N MET A 317 -3.16 -18.32 1.64
CA MET A 317 -3.60 -16.93 1.49
C MET A 317 -2.49 -15.90 1.74
N SER A 318 -1.37 -16.21 2.41
CA SER A 318 -0.29 -15.24 2.60
C SER A 318 0.74 -15.25 1.48
N GLN A 319 0.55 -16.03 0.41
CA GLN A 319 1.51 -16.07 -0.71
C GLN A 319 0.82 -15.84 -2.06
N ILE A 320 1.23 -14.79 -2.79
CA ILE A 320 0.69 -14.44 -4.13
C ILE A 320 0.56 -15.66 -5.04
N PRO A 321 1.58 -16.53 -5.18
CA PRO A 321 1.51 -17.57 -6.19
C PRO A 321 0.48 -18.67 -5.93
N VAL A 322 -0.05 -18.78 -4.70
CA VAL A 322 -0.90 -19.91 -4.27
C VAL A 322 -2.17 -19.48 -3.51
N ALA A 323 -2.32 -18.19 -3.20
CA ALA A 323 -3.45 -17.66 -2.43
C ALA A 323 -4.82 -18.03 -3.02
N THR A 324 -4.95 -17.96 -4.36
CA THR A 324 -6.22 -18.22 -5.04
C THR A 324 -6.69 -19.67 -4.97
N PHE A 325 -5.83 -20.61 -4.57
CA PHE A 325 -6.27 -21.97 -4.29
C PHE A 325 -7.16 -22.04 -3.06
N ASP A 326 -7.07 -21.11 -2.11
CA ASP A 326 -7.98 -21.12 -0.96
C ASP A 326 -9.35 -20.56 -1.37
N PRO A 327 -10.47 -21.27 -1.09
CA PRO A 327 -11.80 -20.80 -1.44
C PRO A 327 -12.12 -19.40 -0.91
N ILE A 328 -11.54 -19.00 0.23
CA ILE A 328 -11.82 -17.70 0.83
C ILE A 328 -11.34 -16.50 -0.02
N PHE A 329 -10.34 -16.73 -0.88
CA PHE A 329 -9.81 -15.73 -1.82
C PHE A 329 -10.92 -15.07 -2.63
N TRP A 330 -11.83 -15.89 -3.17
CA TRP A 330 -12.87 -15.44 -4.09
C TRP A 330 -13.87 -14.49 -3.43
N PHE A 331 -14.19 -14.72 -2.15
CA PHE A 331 -15.11 -13.86 -1.39
C PHE A 331 -14.42 -12.58 -0.90
N HIS A 332 -13.13 -12.66 -0.56
CA HIS A 332 -12.30 -11.50 -0.25
C HIS A 332 -12.20 -10.56 -1.46
N HIS A 333 -11.86 -11.09 -2.65
CA HIS A 333 -11.76 -10.30 -3.87
C HIS A 333 -13.11 -9.81 -4.39
N CYS A 334 -14.18 -10.58 -4.19
CA CYS A 334 -15.53 -10.11 -4.49
C CYS A 334 -15.92 -8.86 -3.67
N PHE A 335 -15.44 -8.76 -2.43
CA PHE A 335 -15.59 -7.55 -1.62
C PHE A 335 -14.74 -6.39 -2.11
N LEU A 336 -13.51 -6.63 -2.57
CA LEU A 336 -12.69 -5.57 -3.20
C LEU A 336 -13.32 -5.04 -4.48
N ASP A 337 -13.93 -5.91 -5.28
CA ASP A 337 -14.70 -5.50 -6.45
C ASP A 337 -15.93 -4.66 -6.06
N ARG A 338 -16.58 -4.97 -4.93
CA ARG A 338 -17.63 -4.11 -4.35
C ARG A 338 -17.10 -2.72 -4.02
N LEU A 339 -16.00 -2.64 -3.26
CA LEU A 339 -15.37 -1.37 -2.91
C LEU A 339 -15.00 -0.57 -4.17
N PHE A 340 -14.48 -1.24 -5.19
CA PHE A 340 -14.16 -0.62 -6.46
C PHE A 340 -15.41 -0.10 -7.20
N ALA A 341 -16.49 -0.89 -7.27
CA ALA A 341 -17.76 -0.47 -7.87
C ALA A 341 -18.38 0.74 -7.15
N ILE A 342 -18.31 0.78 -5.80
CA ILE A 342 -18.73 1.92 -5.00
C ILE A 342 -17.86 3.14 -5.32
N TRP A 343 -16.54 2.99 -5.33
CA TRP A 343 -15.63 4.09 -5.65
C TRP A 343 -15.86 4.65 -7.07
N GLN A 344 -16.07 3.79 -8.07
CA GLN A 344 -16.41 4.20 -9.44
C GLN A 344 -17.72 4.98 -9.50
N THR A 345 -18.70 4.60 -8.68
CA THR A 345 -20.00 5.27 -8.58
C THR A 345 -19.88 6.66 -7.95
N LEU A 346 -19.05 6.77 -6.92
CA LEU A 346 -18.77 8.05 -6.24
C LEU A 346 -17.90 8.98 -7.12
N ASN A 347 -16.98 8.42 -7.91
CA ASN A 347 -15.96 9.14 -8.68
C ASN A 347 -15.99 8.81 -10.19
N PRO A 348 -17.13 8.97 -10.90
CA PRO A 348 -17.28 8.52 -12.28
C PRO A 348 -16.32 9.21 -13.26
N GLU A 349 -15.89 10.44 -12.98
CA GLU A 349 -14.98 11.24 -13.80
C GLU A 349 -13.50 10.90 -13.61
N LYS A 350 -13.13 10.19 -12.54
CA LYS A 350 -11.73 9.95 -12.16
C LYS A 350 -11.11 8.72 -12.80
N TRP A 351 -11.76 8.13 -13.79
CA TRP A 351 -11.23 6.98 -14.51
C TRP A 351 -9.90 7.33 -15.20
N PHE A 352 -8.88 6.50 -14.99
CA PHE A 352 -7.58 6.74 -15.62
C PHE A 352 -7.65 6.54 -17.15
N THR A 353 -6.85 7.31 -17.87
CA THR A 353 -6.61 7.10 -19.31
C THR A 353 -5.30 6.38 -19.53
N ALA A 354 -4.26 6.79 -18.78
CA ALA A 354 -2.94 6.19 -18.79
C ALA A 354 -2.29 6.35 -17.42
N ASP A 355 -1.41 5.41 -17.08
CA ASP A 355 -0.54 5.44 -15.92
C ASP A 355 0.82 4.86 -16.32
N LYS A 356 1.88 5.20 -15.60
CA LYS A 356 3.16 4.52 -15.81
C LYS A 356 3.02 3.07 -15.38
N THR A 357 3.55 2.17 -16.18
CA THR A 357 3.76 0.79 -15.73
C THR A 357 4.91 0.85 -14.74
N ARG A 358 4.58 0.80 -13.44
CA ARG A 358 5.59 0.66 -12.41
C ARG A 358 6.20 -0.74 -12.54
N PRO A 359 7.48 -0.90 -12.19
CA PRO A 359 8.16 -2.16 -12.38
C PRO A 359 7.61 -3.23 -11.42
N PHE A 360 6.57 -3.91 -11.88
CA PHE A 360 6.30 -5.30 -11.59
C PHE A 360 6.46 -6.02 -12.92
N ASP A 361 7.06 -7.21 -12.93
CA ASP A 361 7.38 -7.91 -14.16
C ASP A 361 6.10 -8.48 -14.82
N GLN A 362 5.41 -7.62 -15.55
CA GLN A 362 4.13 -7.86 -16.22
C GLN A 362 4.31 -8.08 -17.74
N LYS A 363 5.53 -8.43 -18.17
CA LYS A 363 5.79 -8.75 -19.58
C LYS A 363 4.91 -9.88 -20.10
N ILE A 364 4.48 -10.80 -19.22
CA ILE A 364 3.56 -11.89 -19.58
C ILE A 364 2.24 -11.37 -20.17
N ILE A 365 1.69 -10.27 -19.65
CA ILE A 365 0.50 -9.61 -20.21
C ILE A 365 0.84 -8.59 -21.30
N GLY A 366 2.11 -8.48 -21.69
CA GLY A 366 2.58 -7.66 -22.81
C GLY A 366 2.65 -6.15 -22.50
N MET A 367 2.75 -5.77 -21.22
CA MET A 367 2.74 -4.37 -20.84
C MET A 367 4.08 -3.68 -21.10
N GLY A 368 4.05 -2.58 -21.86
CA GLY A 368 5.18 -1.66 -22.01
C GLY A 368 5.28 -0.68 -20.83
N ASN A 369 6.05 0.41 -20.99
CA ASN A 369 6.29 1.39 -19.91
C ASN A 369 5.06 2.22 -19.51
N ILE A 370 3.99 2.17 -20.29
CA ILE A 370 2.73 2.88 -20.05
C ILE A 370 1.60 1.87 -20.14
N VAL A 371 0.73 1.89 -19.12
CA VAL A 371 -0.56 1.21 -19.13
C VAL A 371 -1.64 2.20 -19.49
N THR A 372 -2.64 1.77 -20.26
CA THR A 372 -3.77 2.61 -20.66
C THR A 372 -5.08 1.93 -20.33
N SER A 373 -6.19 2.67 -20.40
CA SER A 373 -7.55 2.12 -20.25
C SER A 373 -7.94 1.08 -21.34
N LYS A 374 -7.08 0.90 -22.35
CA LYS A 374 -7.21 -0.08 -23.43
C LYS A 374 -6.23 -1.25 -23.32
N ALA A 375 -5.45 -1.31 -22.23
CA ALA A 375 -4.53 -2.41 -22.00
C ALA A 375 -5.30 -3.75 -21.95
N PRO A 376 -4.77 -4.83 -22.54
CA PRO A 376 -5.46 -6.11 -22.56
C PRO A 376 -5.42 -6.77 -21.17
N LEU A 377 -6.58 -7.12 -20.63
CA LEU A 377 -6.74 -7.84 -19.36
C LEU A 377 -6.60 -9.35 -19.62
N ARG A 378 -5.38 -9.79 -19.96
CA ARG A 378 -5.10 -11.19 -20.27
C ARG A 378 -5.15 -12.06 -19.01
N PRO A 379 -5.60 -13.32 -19.11
CA PRO A 379 -5.98 -14.06 -20.33
C PRO A 379 -7.49 -14.06 -20.61
N PHE A 380 -8.22 -13.00 -20.23
CA PHE A 380 -9.68 -13.02 -20.25
C PHE A 380 -10.25 -12.60 -21.61
N HIS A 381 -10.98 -13.51 -22.26
CA HIS A 381 -11.63 -13.30 -23.56
C HIS A 381 -13.13 -13.03 -23.39
N MET A 382 -13.67 -12.08 -24.15
CA MET A 382 -15.09 -11.70 -24.20
C MET A 382 -15.94 -12.70 -25.01
N ASP A 383 -15.31 -13.35 -25.99
CA ASP A 383 -15.96 -14.14 -27.02
C ASP A 383 -15.09 -15.33 -27.46
N GLU A 384 -15.69 -16.21 -28.27
CA GLU A 384 -15.02 -17.40 -28.80
C GLU A 384 -13.95 -17.08 -29.87
N GLN A 385 -13.90 -15.83 -30.34
CA GLN A 385 -12.91 -15.36 -31.31
C GLN A 385 -11.60 -14.96 -30.62
N GLY A 386 -11.60 -14.79 -29.30
CA GLY A 386 -10.44 -14.43 -28.50
C GLY A 386 -10.28 -12.93 -28.31
N THR A 387 -11.36 -12.14 -28.42
CA THR A 387 -11.28 -10.70 -28.15
C THR A 387 -11.04 -10.48 -26.66
N VAL A 388 -9.93 -9.85 -26.29
CA VAL A 388 -9.55 -9.65 -24.88
C VAL A 388 -10.36 -8.53 -24.20
N TRP A 389 -10.67 -8.73 -22.93
CA TRP A 389 -11.20 -7.65 -22.08
C TRP A 389 -10.18 -6.51 -21.94
N THR A 390 -10.69 -5.30 -21.70
CA THR A 390 -9.89 -4.10 -21.40
C THR A 390 -10.50 -3.38 -20.20
N PRO A 391 -9.76 -2.48 -19.51
CA PRO A 391 -10.34 -1.63 -18.49
C PRO A 391 -11.63 -0.93 -18.91
N ASP A 392 -11.67 -0.34 -20.10
CA ASP A 392 -12.87 0.31 -20.63
C ASP A 392 -14.03 -0.68 -20.86
N GLY A 393 -13.72 -1.92 -21.23
CA GLY A 393 -14.71 -2.99 -21.40
C GLY A 393 -15.38 -3.41 -20.08
N VAL A 394 -14.62 -3.50 -18.99
CA VAL A 394 -15.12 -3.94 -17.66
C VAL A 394 -15.46 -2.79 -16.72
N ARG A 395 -15.34 -1.54 -17.19
CA ARG A 395 -15.66 -0.34 -16.39
C ARG A 395 -17.10 -0.34 -15.92
N ASP A 396 -18.02 -0.71 -16.80
CA ASP A 396 -19.45 -0.85 -16.51
C ASP A 396 -19.78 -2.31 -16.16
N TRP A 397 -19.64 -2.66 -14.88
CA TRP A 397 -19.80 -4.03 -14.39
C TRP A 397 -21.24 -4.55 -14.52
N PHE A 398 -22.25 -3.68 -14.72
CA PHE A 398 -23.62 -4.12 -15.01
C PHE A 398 -23.68 -5.00 -16.27
N LYS A 399 -22.79 -4.77 -17.25
CA LYS A 399 -22.69 -5.60 -18.47
C LYS A 399 -22.21 -7.03 -18.19
N LEU A 400 -21.53 -7.25 -17.07
CA LEU A 400 -21.14 -8.58 -16.59
C LEU A 400 -22.26 -9.27 -15.80
N GLY A 401 -23.45 -8.65 -15.73
CA GLY A 401 -24.66 -9.27 -15.22
C GLY A 401 -24.83 -9.20 -13.71
N TYR A 402 -24.10 -8.36 -12.99
CA TYR A 402 -24.22 -8.25 -11.52
C TYR A 402 -24.13 -6.80 -11.02
N THR A 403 -24.58 -6.57 -9.78
CA THR A 403 -24.32 -5.34 -9.01
C THR A 403 -24.25 -5.66 -7.51
N TYR A 404 -24.25 -4.63 -6.66
CA TYR A 404 -24.18 -4.73 -5.20
C TYR A 404 -25.41 -4.07 -4.54
N PRO A 405 -25.75 -4.41 -3.28
CA PRO A 405 -26.99 -3.95 -2.63
C PRO A 405 -27.17 -2.43 -2.66
N GLU A 406 -26.09 -1.68 -2.43
CA GLU A 406 -26.07 -0.21 -2.37
C GLU A 406 -26.01 0.44 -3.76
N LEU A 407 -25.80 -0.35 -4.82
CA LEU A 407 -25.62 0.11 -6.20
C LEU A 407 -26.80 -0.29 -7.10
N GLN A 408 -27.95 -0.59 -6.50
CA GLN A 408 -29.20 -0.85 -7.21
C GLN A 408 -29.81 0.47 -7.70
N ARG A 409 -29.28 0.99 -8.81
CA ARG A 409 -29.64 2.31 -9.38
C ARG A 409 -31.15 2.53 -9.59
N TRP A 410 -31.92 1.45 -9.73
CA TRP A 410 -33.37 1.49 -9.92
C TRP A 410 -34.17 1.71 -8.62
N GLU A 411 -33.60 1.49 -7.45
CA GLU A 411 -34.26 1.76 -6.15
C GLU A 411 -34.12 3.24 -5.74
N TYR A 412 -33.02 3.88 -6.12
CA TYR A 412 -32.58 5.18 -5.56
C TYR A 412 -32.81 6.39 -6.50
N GLY A 413 -33.13 6.16 -7.77
CA GLY A 413 -33.44 7.24 -8.72
C GLY A 413 -32.30 8.25 -8.91
N GLY A 414 -32.63 9.55 -8.86
CA GLY A 414 -31.69 10.65 -9.16
C GLY A 414 -30.74 11.03 -8.02
N ASP A 415 -31.10 10.75 -6.77
CA ASP A 415 -30.39 11.18 -5.56
C ASP A 415 -29.44 10.09 -5.00
N TYR A 416 -29.14 9.07 -5.81
CA TYR A 416 -28.45 7.84 -5.39
C TYR A 416 -27.07 8.05 -4.73
N LYS A 417 -26.38 9.17 -5.02
CA LYS A 417 -25.06 9.44 -4.44
C LYS A 417 -25.14 9.81 -2.97
N ASP A 418 -26.17 10.56 -2.57
CA ASP A 418 -26.34 11.01 -1.20
C ASP A 418 -26.74 9.84 -0.29
N GLU A 419 -27.58 8.95 -0.81
CA GLU A 419 -27.93 7.69 -0.15
C GLU A 419 -26.73 6.74 -0.05
N LEU A 420 -25.98 6.56 -1.13
CA LEU A 420 -24.75 5.76 -1.10
C LEU A 420 -23.74 6.31 -0.09
N PHE A 421 -23.60 7.63 0.00
CA PHE A 421 -22.73 8.27 0.98
C PHE A 421 -23.23 8.07 2.43
N ARG A 422 -24.55 8.18 2.65
CA ARG A 422 -25.18 7.85 3.93
C ARG A 422 -24.86 6.41 4.35
N ASP A 423 -24.99 5.47 3.44
CA ASP A 423 -24.67 4.06 3.67
C ASP A 423 -23.20 3.87 4.05
N MET A 424 -22.26 4.58 3.42
CA MET A 424 -20.83 4.50 3.78
C MET A 424 -20.55 5.05 5.17
N ASN A 425 -21.17 6.18 5.53
CA ASN A 425 -21.10 6.75 6.87
C ASN A 425 -21.63 5.81 7.94
N ASP A 426 -22.78 5.17 7.66
CA ASP A 426 -23.44 4.29 8.61
C ASP A 426 -22.81 2.90 8.69
N MET A 427 -22.20 2.38 7.62
CA MET A 427 -21.53 1.08 7.65
C MET A 427 -20.10 1.14 8.19
N TYR A 428 -19.29 2.11 7.74
CA TYR A 428 -17.85 2.07 7.95
C TYR A 428 -17.30 3.24 8.78
N GLY A 429 -18.06 4.32 8.99
CA GLY A 429 -17.62 5.52 9.70
C GLY A 429 -17.45 5.33 11.21
N VAL A 430 -16.45 4.54 11.62
CA VAL A 430 -16.17 4.21 13.03
C VAL A 430 -15.82 5.47 13.80
N LEU A 431 -14.82 6.22 13.35
CA LEU A 431 -14.38 7.41 14.07
C LEU A 431 -15.49 8.47 14.13
N ARG A 432 -16.32 8.55 13.09
CA ARG A 432 -17.52 9.39 13.07
C ARG A 432 -18.48 9.00 14.20
N LYS A 433 -18.83 7.71 14.31
CA LYS A 433 -19.75 7.21 15.35
C LYS A 433 -19.18 7.41 16.75
N GLU A 434 -17.91 7.10 16.94
CA GLU A 434 -17.21 7.30 18.22
C GLU A 434 -17.22 8.79 18.62
N ALA A 435 -16.89 9.69 17.69
CA ALA A 435 -16.89 11.12 17.96
C ALA A 435 -18.28 11.67 18.32
N ILE A 436 -19.32 11.23 17.62
CA ILE A 436 -20.72 11.61 17.91
C ILE A 436 -21.15 11.09 19.29
N GLU A 437 -20.76 9.86 19.65
CA GLU A 437 -21.06 9.31 20.97
C GLU A 437 -20.33 10.06 22.09
N ILE A 438 -19.05 10.39 21.89
CA ILE A 438 -18.24 11.16 22.86
C ILE A 438 -18.82 12.56 23.08
N ALA A 439 -19.41 13.18 22.05
CA ALA A 439 -20.00 14.50 22.17
C ALA A 439 -21.27 14.56 23.03
N LYS A 440 -21.83 13.41 23.43
CA LYS A 440 -23.00 13.39 24.30
C LYS A 440 -22.66 13.93 25.70
N PRO A 441 -23.58 14.64 26.38
CA PRO A 441 -23.32 15.27 27.68
C PRO A 441 -22.91 14.31 28.80
N ASP A 442 -23.28 13.04 28.68
CA ASP A 442 -23.00 11.95 29.62
C ASP A 442 -21.75 11.13 29.28
N SER A 443 -20.95 11.54 28.29
CA SER A 443 -19.72 10.86 27.93
C SER A 443 -18.68 10.85 29.06
N GLU A 444 -18.04 9.70 29.26
CA GLU A 444 -16.92 9.53 30.19
C GLU A 444 -15.58 10.06 29.63
N LEU A 445 -15.57 10.60 28.39
CA LEU A 445 -14.37 11.07 27.68
C LEU A 445 -14.43 12.57 27.36
N PRO A 446 -14.57 13.46 28.36
CA PRO A 446 -14.71 14.90 28.12
C PRO A 446 -13.44 15.49 27.47
N GLY A 447 -13.65 16.42 26.52
CA GLY A 447 -12.56 17.17 25.88
C GLY A 447 -11.79 16.41 24.80
N VAL A 448 -12.22 15.19 24.43
CA VAL A 448 -11.66 14.46 23.29
C VAL A 448 -12.17 15.01 21.95
N VAL A 449 -13.40 15.52 21.94
CA VAL A 449 -14.05 16.15 20.78
C VAL A 449 -14.55 17.54 21.14
N ASP A 450 -14.67 18.40 20.14
CA ASP A 450 -15.35 19.70 20.24
C ASP A 450 -16.76 19.57 19.66
N VAL A 451 -17.76 19.94 20.47
CA VAL A 451 -19.17 19.92 20.07
C VAL A 451 -19.47 21.15 19.22
N GLU A 452 -20.05 20.95 18.05
CA GLU A 452 -20.48 22.00 17.11
C GLU A 452 -22.01 22.00 16.96
N ASP A 453 -22.60 23.08 16.45
CA ASP A 453 -24.06 23.24 16.38
C ASP A 453 -24.79 22.08 15.68
N ASN A 454 -24.18 21.47 14.65
CA ASN A 454 -24.76 20.38 13.85
C ASN A 454 -23.83 19.17 13.71
N GLY A 455 -22.91 18.98 14.66
CA GLY A 455 -21.90 17.96 14.53
C GLY A 455 -20.82 18.01 15.60
N VAL A 456 -19.70 17.40 15.28
CA VAL A 456 -18.56 17.25 16.18
C VAL A 456 -17.27 17.42 15.37
N SER A 457 -16.23 17.92 16.00
CA SER A 457 -14.90 17.92 15.42
C SER A 457 -13.83 17.44 16.38
N LEU A 458 -12.73 16.95 15.84
CA LEU A 458 -11.61 16.43 16.60
C LEU A 458 -10.32 16.46 15.79
N ASN A 459 -9.19 16.39 16.49
CA ASN A 459 -7.89 16.15 15.86
C ASN A 459 -7.78 14.68 15.48
N ASP A 460 -7.56 14.42 14.20
CA ASP A 460 -7.38 13.09 13.64
C ASP A 460 -5.93 12.86 13.24
N TYR A 461 -5.42 11.67 13.55
CA TYR A 461 -4.04 11.27 13.33
C TYR A 461 -3.96 9.98 12.50
N ALA A 462 -3.00 9.94 11.59
CA ALA A 462 -2.69 8.77 10.78
C ALA A 462 -1.19 8.59 10.62
N VAL A 463 -0.77 7.34 10.44
CA VAL A 463 0.61 6.96 10.14
C VAL A 463 0.68 6.61 8.66
N SER A 464 1.53 7.32 7.92
CA SER A 464 1.94 6.92 6.57
C SER A 464 3.28 6.19 6.65
N ILE A 465 3.37 5.07 5.94
CA ILE A 465 4.55 4.21 5.90
C ILE A 465 4.91 4.00 4.44
N ARG A 466 6.15 4.28 4.08
CA ARG A 466 6.72 4.02 2.75
C ARG A 466 7.98 3.19 2.89
N TYR A 467 8.14 2.21 2.02
CA TYR A 467 9.28 1.30 2.05
C TYR A 467 9.48 0.64 0.68
N SER A 468 10.70 0.16 0.43
CA SER A 468 11.05 -0.54 -0.80
C SER A 468 10.31 -1.87 -0.91
N LYS A 469 9.56 -2.07 -2.00
CA LYS A 469 8.79 -3.30 -2.26
C LYS A 469 9.69 -4.55 -2.30
N PHE A 470 10.88 -4.39 -2.87
CA PHE A 470 11.86 -5.46 -3.05
C PHE A 470 12.87 -5.57 -1.91
N ALA A 471 12.67 -4.84 -0.80
CA ALA A 471 13.43 -5.08 0.42
C ALA A 471 13.38 -6.59 0.77
N MET A 472 14.45 -7.10 1.36
CA MET A 472 14.57 -8.54 1.66
C MET A 472 14.51 -9.45 0.41
N GLY A 473 15.05 -8.99 -0.73
CA GLY A 473 15.11 -9.77 -1.98
C GLY A 473 13.74 -10.06 -2.61
N GLY A 474 12.76 -9.18 -2.34
CA GLY A 474 11.38 -9.35 -2.79
C GLY A 474 10.56 -10.40 -2.04
N ASN A 475 11.09 -11.00 -0.98
CA ASN A 475 10.30 -11.91 -0.14
C ASN A 475 9.20 -11.14 0.61
N PRO A 476 8.05 -11.78 0.87
CA PRO A 476 7.01 -11.17 1.69
C PRO A 476 7.48 -11.04 3.15
N PHE A 477 7.10 -9.94 3.77
CA PHE A 477 7.40 -9.63 5.17
C PHE A 477 6.27 -8.81 5.79
N ASN A 478 6.23 -8.81 7.12
CA ASN A 478 5.32 -7.98 7.90
C ASN A 478 6.12 -6.89 8.63
N LEU A 479 5.76 -5.63 8.40
CA LEU A 479 6.25 -4.50 9.17
C LEU A 479 5.28 -4.26 10.33
N GLU A 480 5.75 -4.40 11.55
CA GLU A 480 4.94 -4.29 12.76
C GLU A 480 5.33 -3.02 13.50
N VAL A 481 4.33 -2.20 13.84
CA VAL A 481 4.48 -0.92 14.54
C VAL A 481 3.99 -1.08 15.97
N TYR A 482 4.81 -0.61 16.90
CA TYR A 482 4.60 -0.67 18.33
C TYR A 482 4.76 0.71 18.96
N LEU A 483 4.24 0.87 20.17
CA LEU A 483 4.38 2.07 20.97
C LEU A 483 4.94 1.76 22.35
N ARG A 484 6.12 2.30 22.65
CA ARG A 484 6.81 2.06 23.91
C ARG A 484 6.16 2.90 25.02
N PRO A 485 5.90 2.33 26.21
CA PRO A 485 5.45 3.12 27.35
C PRO A 485 6.44 4.25 27.68
N GLU A 486 5.93 5.42 28.10
CA GLU A 486 6.75 6.61 28.36
C GLU A 486 7.85 6.40 29.41
N ASN A 487 7.64 5.48 30.35
CA ASN A 487 8.55 5.16 31.45
C ASN A 487 9.61 4.10 31.08
N GLU A 488 9.58 3.58 29.85
CA GLU A 488 10.48 2.52 29.38
C GLU A 488 11.42 3.05 28.28
N THR A 489 12.63 2.50 28.27
CA THR A 489 13.68 2.84 27.29
C THR A 489 14.00 1.71 26.32
N GLU A 490 13.60 0.48 26.66
CA GLU A 490 13.87 -0.72 25.87
C GLU A 490 12.68 -1.08 24.98
N ASN A 491 12.96 -1.52 23.76
CA ASN A 491 11.95 -2.02 22.82
C ASN A 491 11.69 -3.50 23.10
N THR A 492 10.51 -3.83 23.64
CA THR A 492 10.18 -5.19 24.11
C THR A 492 9.19 -5.95 23.22
N PHE A 493 8.56 -5.27 22.25
CA PHE A 493 7.64 -5.86 21.25
C PHE A 493 6.46 -6.64 21.86
N ARG A 494 5.92 -6.14 22.96
CA ARG A 494 4.79 -6.78 23.66
C ARG A 494 3.48 -6.58 22.92
N GLN A 495 2.53 -7.50 23.09
CA GLN A 495 1.25 -7.45 22.37
C GLN A 495 0.40 -6.24 22.76
N GLU A 496 0.50 -5.79 24.02
CA GLU A 496 -0.15 -4.59 24.55
C GLU A 496 0.36 -3.28 23.95
N ASP A 497 1.59 -3.29 23.42
CA ASP A 497 2.25 -2.17 22.77
C ASP A 497 1.97 -2.14 21.26
N PHE A 498 1.41 -3.22 20.69
CA PHE A 498 1.15 -3.32 19.26
C PHE A 498 0.15 -2.25 18.81
N VAL A 499 0.48 -1.53 17.74
CA VAL A 499 -0.36 -0.50 17.13
C VAL A 499 -1.01 -1.05 15.88
N THR A 500 -0.20 -1.52 14.93
CA THR A 500 -0.65 -1.94 13.60
C THR A 500 0.42 -2.74 12.87
N SER A 501 0.08 -3.33 11.73
CA SER A 501 1.05 -3.92 10.83
C SER A 501 0.74 -3.64 9.36
N VAL A 502 1.79 -3.69 8.55
CA VAL A 502 1.75 -3.57 7.10
C VAL A 502 2.38 -4.79 6.48
N TYR A 503 1.59 -5.54 5.73
CA TYR A 503 2.07 -6.69 5.02
C TYR A 503 2.57 -6.33 3.62
N ASN A 504 3.86 -6.57 3.37
CA ASN A 504 4.40 -6.55 2.02
C ASN A 504 4.03 -7.84 1.30
N PHE A 505 2.88 -7.84 0.61
CA PHE A 505 2.47 -8.95 -0.23
C PHE A 505 3.28 -8.92 -1.54
N SER A 506 4.39 -9.64 -1.54
CA SER A 506 5.37 -9.71 -2.62
C SER A 506 5.74 -11.16 -2.94
N GLN A 507 6.53 -11.37 -3.99
CA GLN A 507 7.05 -12.68 -4.40
C GLN A 507 8.56 -12.57 -4.66
N PRO A 508 9.37 -13.54 -4.23
CA PRO A 508 10.82 -13.49 -4.36
C PRO A 508 11.28 -13.58 -5.81
N ALA A 509 12.52 -13.16 -6.04
CA ALA A 509 13.16 -13.27 -7.35
C ALA A 509 13.50 -14.71 -7.75
N GLU A 510 13.70 -15.62 -6.78
CA GLU A 510 14.13 -17.00 -7.00
C GLU A 510 13.11 -18.03 -6.47
N GLN A 511 12.95 -19.14 -7.19
CA GLN A 511 12.09 -20.27 -6.85
C GLN A 511 12.69 -21.59 -7.32
N ASN A 512 12.66 -22.63 -6.47
CA ASN A 512 13.33 -23.92 -6.71
C ASN A 512 14.84 -23.79 -7.07
N GLY A 513 15.48 -22.68 -6.70
CA GLY A 513 16.86 -22.37 -7.10
C GLY A 513 17.02 -21.68 -8.46
N ASP A 514 15.93 -21.42 -9.19
CA ASP A 514 15.92 -20.69 -10.46
C ASP A 514 15.39 -19.26 -10.25
N THR A 515 16.00 -18.25 -10.88
CA THR A 515 15.46 -16.89 -10.93
C THR A 515 14.13 -16.86 -11.72
N VAL A 516 13.01 -16.57 -11.05
CA VAL A 516 11.67 -16.39 -11.62
C VAL A 516 11.44 -14.94 -12.06
N CYS A 517 12.10 -13.99 -11.39
CA CYS A 517 12.06 -12.57 -11.70
C CYS A 517 13.47 -12.11 -12.08
N SER A 518 13.87 -12.32 -13.34
CA SER A 518 15.17 -11.81 -13.84
C SER A 518 15.29 -10.29 -13.68
N ASN A 519 14.16 -9.59 -13.69
CA ASN A 519 14.12 -8.16 -13.48
C ASN A 519 14.26 -7.77 -12.01
N CYS A 520 13.98 -8.61 -11.00
CA CYS A 520 13.99 -8.16 -9.61
C CYS A 520 15.36 -7.59 -9.18
N SER A 521 16.45 -8.05 -9.79
CA SER A 521 17.78 -7.42 -9.72
C SER A 521 17.79 -6.01 -10.34
N ASP A 522 17.31 -5.85 -11.57
CA ASP A 522 17.14 -4.56 -12.27
C ASP A 522 16.05 -3.64 -11.63
N LEU A 523 15.17 -4.19 -10.77
CA LEU A 523 14.07 -3.49 -10.09
C LEU A 523 14.43 -3.08 -8.67
N GLU A 524 15.31 -3.83 -8.00
CA GLU A 524 16.05 -3.37 -6.81
C GLU A 524 16.83 -2.08 -7.15
N GLU A 525 17.36 -1.94 -8.37
CA GLU A 525 18.00 -0.70 -8.84
C GLU A 525 17.02 0.48 -9.01
N GLN A 526 15.71 0.25 -9.17
CA GLN A 526 14.70 1.29 -9.42
C GLN A 526 13.98 1.78 -8.16
N ASP A 527 14.22 1.14 -7.02
CA ASP A 527 13.65 1.46 -5.70
C ASP A 527 12.14 1.73 -5.71
N VAL A 528 11.35 0.79 -6.25
CA VAL A 528 9.88 0.89 -6.24
C VAL A 528 9.38 0.94 -4.81
N GLN A 529 8.81 2.08 -4.42
CA GLN A 529 8.24 2.30 -3.11
C GLN A 529 6.79 1.80 -3.07
N VAL A 530 6.43 1.14 -1.97
CA VAL A 530 5.05 0.82 -1.62
C VAL A 530 4.64 1.62 -0.39
N ILE A 531 3.37 1.97 -0.31
CA ILE A 531 2.83 2.87 0.71
C ILE A 531 1.63 2.26 1.44
N ALA A 532 1.51 2.62 2.71
CA ALA A 532 0.38 2.35 3.57
C ALA A 532 -0.04 3.62 4.30
N TYR A 533 -1.35 3.81 4.51
CA TYR A 533 -1.91 4.88 5.32
C TYR A 533 -2.85 4.29 6.36
N ILE A 534 -2.55 4.53 7.63
CA ILE A 534 -3.18 3.85 8.75
C ILE A 534 -3.78 4.90 9.71
N PRO A 535 -5.11 5.03 9.76
CA PRO A 535 -5.79 5.80 10.79
C PRO A 535 -5.48 5.26 12.17
N ILE A 536 -5.01 6.10 13.10
CA ILE A 536 -4.69 5.69 14.47
C ILE A 536 -5.54 6.41 15.53
N THR A 537 -6.41 7.35 15.16
CA THR A 537 -7.27 8.05 16.14
C THR A 537 -8.17 7.11 16.97
N PRO A 538 -8.82 6.07 16.40
CA PRO A 538 -9.56 5.11 17.22
C PRO A 538 -8.67 4.36 18.24
N TYR A 539 -7.37 4.18 17.93
CA TYR A 539 -6.40 3.62 18.87
C TYR A 539 -6.10 4.62 19.98
N LEU A 540 -5.87 5.88 19.63
CA LEU A 540 -5.59 6.96 20.59
C LEU A 540 -6.78 7.19 21.53
N ILE A 541 -8.01 7.18 21.03
CA ILE A 541 -9.24 7.27 21.84
C ILE A 541 -9.28 6.12 22.85
N LYS A 542 -8.94 4.89 22.45
CA LYS A 542 -8.88 3.76 23.39
C LYS A 542 -7.83 3.96 24.49
N LYS A 543 -6.69 4.58 24.16
CA LYS A 543 -5.66 4.91 25.15
C LYS A 543 -6.12 6.01 26.10
N ILE A 544 -6.97 6.93 25.66
CA ILE A 544 -7.60 7.94 26.52
C ILE A 544 -8.59 7.29 27.48
N GLU A 545 -9.46 6.40 26.99
CA GLU A 545 -10.39 5.61 27.82
C GLU A 545 -9.65 4.79 28.89
N GLN A 546 -8.48 4.23 28.53
CA GLN A 546 -7.61 3.49 29.44
C GLN A 546 -6.77 4.38 30.37
N GLN A 547 -6.93 5.72 30.31
CA GLN A 547 -6.16 6.70 31.08
C GLN A 547 -4.65 6.66 30.82
N LEU A 548 -4.22 6.09 29.70
CA LEU A 548 -2.81 6.04 29.25
C LEU A 548 -2.43 7.26 28.39
N LEU A 549 -3.42 7.99 27.88
CA LEU A 549 -3.26 9.23 27.13
C LEU A 549 -4.28 10.24 27.66
N GLN A 550 -3.92 11.53 27.73
CA GLN A 550 -4.80 12.53 28.33
C GLN A 550 -5.90 13.01 27.38
N ASN A 551 -5.53 13.37 26.14
CA ASN A 551 -6.44 13.91 25.13
C ASN A 551 -5.77 13.83 23.73
N LEU A 552 -6.46 14.35 22.71
CA LEU A 552 -5.98 14.40 21.32
C LEU A 552 -5.24 15.71 20.98
N GLU A 553 -4.76 16.46 21.99
CA GLU A 553 -3.99 17.68 21.75
C GLU A 553 -2.60 17.38 21.18
N PRO A 554 -2.11 18.18 20.23
CA PRO A 554 -0.87 17.89 19.50
C PRO A 554 0.34 17.62 20.41
N ALA A 555 0.53 18.44 21.45
CA ALA A 555 1.66 18.26 22.38
C ALA A 555 1.63 16.92 23.13
N ASN A 556 0.43 16.43 23.48
CA ASN A 556 0.26 15.15 24.15
C ASN A 556 0.46 13.99 23.16
N ILE A 557 -0.04 14.12 21.93
CA ILE A 557 0.13 13.11 20.89
C ILE A 557 1.58 13.02 20.42
N GLU A 558 2.28 14.13 20.22
CA GLU A 558 3.70 14.16 19.87
C GLU A 558 4.55 13.45 20.93
N ARG A 559 4.31 13.77 22.21
CA ARG A 559 4.99 13.10 23.31
C ARG A 559 4.67 11.60 23.32
N PHE A 560 3.39 11.23 23.23
CA PHE A 560 2.95 9.84 23.30
C PHE A 560 3.51 9.01 22.13
N LEU A 561 3.41 9.50 20.90
CA LEU A 561 3.88 8.83 19.68
C LEU A 561 5.39 8.88 19.48
N SER A 562 6.14 9.68 20.25
CA SER A 562 7.61 9.66 20.23
C SER A 562 8.21 8.31 20.64
N GLY A 563 7.43 7.49 21.36
CA GLY A 563 7.78 6.12 21.72
C GLY A 563 7.60 5.10 20.59
N MET A 564 7.27 5.50 19.37
CA MET A 564 7.02 4.56 18.27
C MET A 564 8.28 3.80 17.88
N TYR A 565 8.14 2.48 17.75
CA TYR A 565 9.21 1.58 17.32
C TYR A 565 8.64 0.45 16.47
N TYR A 566 9.50 -0.28 15.78
CA TYR A 566 9.08 -1.20 14.72
C TYR A 566 9.98 -2.43 14.64
N ARG A 567 9.44 -3.51 14.09
CA ARG A 567 10.22 -4.68 13.67
C ARG A 567 9.72 -5.21 12.35
N ILE A 568 10.59 -5.95 11.68
CA ILE A 568 10.24 -6.75 10.51
C ILE A 568 10.17 -8.22 10.93
N THR A 569 9.10 -8.90 10.52
CA THR A 569 8.94 -10.34 10.70
C THR A 569 8.74 -11.03 9.35
N MET A 570 9.30 -12.24 9.23
CA MET A 570 9.23 -13.08 8.03
C MET A 570 9.05 -14.54 8.45
N ALA A 571 8.02 -15.20 7.92
CA ALA A 571 7.71 -16.60 8.23
C ALA A 571 7.65 -16.93 9.75
N GLY A 572 7.17 -15.98 10.55
CA GLY A 572 7.09 -16.08 12.01
C GLY A 572 8.37 -15.71 12.78
N ASN A 573 9.46 -15.35 12.09
CA ASN A 573 10.74 -15.01 12.70
C ASN A 573 11.01 -13.50 12.61
N THR A 574 11.57 -12.91 13.67
CA THR A 574 12.04 -11.51 13.65
C THR A 574 13.31 -11.38 12.81
N VAL A 575 13.34 -10.38 11.93
CA VAL A 575 14.50 -10.04 11.10
C VAL A 575 15.38 -9.04 11.87
N PRO A 576 16.69 -9.30 12.05
CA PRO A 576 17.63 -8.36 12.67
C PRO A 576 17.71 -7.01 11.93
N GLU A 577 17.87 -5.92 12.68
CA GLU A 577 17.86 -4.55 12.12
C GLU A 577 18.96 -4.29 11.11
N GLU A 578 20.14 -4.87 11.32
CA GLU A 578 21.31 -4.70 10.47
C GLU A 578 21.07 -5.21 9.05
N ARG A 579 20.07 -6.09 8.87
CA ARG A 579 19.72 -6.71 7.60
C ARG A 579 18.70 -5.92 6.80
N TRP A 580 17.63 -5.46 7.46
CA TRP A 580 16.55 -4.79 6.74
C TRP A 580 16.80 -3.28 6.61
N LYS A 581 17.45 -2.62 7.58
CA LYS A 581 17.68 -1.16 7.55
C LYS A 581 18.37 -0.68 6.27
N PRO A 582 19.41 -1.35 5.74
CA PRO A 582 20.10 -0.88 4.53
C PRO A 582 19.28 -0.99 3.24
N THR A 583 18.24 -1.82 3.20
CA THR A 583 17.51 -2.16 1.97
C THR A 583 16.08 -1.65 1.92
N MET A 584 15.54 -1.19 3.06
CA MET A 584 14.11 -0.95 3.17
C MET A 584 13.68 0.47 2.79
N ASN A 585 14.61 1.42 2.75
CA ASN A 585 14.33 2.85 2.56
C ASN A 585 13.08 3.30 3.33
N LEU A 586 13.00 2.87 4.59
CA LEU A 586 11.80 3.04 5.40
C LEU A 586 11.61 4.52 5.74
N LYS A 587 10.48 5.07 5.30
CA LYS A 587 9.97 6.37 5.73
C LYS A 587 8.67 6.17 6.49
N ILE A 588 8.60 6.72 7.70
CA ILE A 588 7.37 6.77 8.48
C ILE A 588 7.08 8.23 8.76
N SER A 589 5.86 8.67 8.51
CA SER A 589 5.40 10.01 8.90
C SER A 589 4.09 9.91 9.64
N VAL A 590 3.88 10.82 10.59
CA VAL A 590 2.60 10.99 11.26
C VAL A 590 1.97 12.27 10.77
N SER A 591 0.73 12.20 10.30
CA SER A 591 -0.03 13.36 9.86
C SER A 591 -1.22 13.62 10.76
N ARG A 592 -1.57 14.90 10.89
CA ARG A 592 -2.73 15.39 11.63
C ARG A 592 -3.65 16.18 10.70
N THR A 593 -4.95 15.98 10.84
CA THR A 593 -5.97 16.89 10.28
C THR A 593 -7.09 17.15 11.28
N ARG A 594 -7.88 18.19 11.03
CA ARG A 594 -9.10 18.47 11.77
C ARG A 594 -10.30 17.86 11.04
N MET A 595 -10.85 16.79 11.59
CA MET A 595 -12.05 16.14 11.05
C MET A 595 -13.30 16.80 11.61
N ARG A 596 -14.32 17.00 10.77
CA ARG A 596 -15.63 17.58 11.13
C ARG A 596 -16.73 16.66 10.61
N TYR A 597 -17.47 16.06 11.54
CA TYR A 597 -18.56 15.14 11.26
C TYR A 597 -19.90 15.80 11.55
N SER A 598 -20.86 15.66 10.64
CA SER A 598 -22.24 16.06 10.92
C SER A 598 -23.01 14.97 11.64
N ASN A 599 -23.97 15.37 12.48
CA ASN A 599 -24.97 14.47 13.05
C ASN A 599 -25.85 13.80 11.97
N ASP A 600 -26.08 14.47 10.83
CA ASP A 600 -26.78 13.88 9.69
C ASP A 600 -25.81 13.02 8.85
N PRO A 601 -26.04 11.70 8.72
CA PRO A 601 -25.15 10.84 7.96
C PRO A 601 -25.20 11.07 6.44
N SER A 602 -26.13 11.86 5.90
CA SER A 602 -26.06 12.26 4.48
C SER A 602 -25.09 13.40 4.19
N VAL A 603 -24.59 14.09 5.23
CA VAL A 603 -23.66 15.20 5.04
C VAL A 603 -22.22 14.69 4.97
N ILE A 604 -21.51 15.11 3.92
CA ILE A 604 -20.11 14.77 3.68
C ILE A 604 -19.21 15.27 4.81
N THR A 605 -18.40 14.35 5.34
CA THR A 605 -17.33 14.65 6.30
C THR A 605 -16.37 15.67 5.72
N ARG A 606 -16.12 16.74 6.48
CA ARG A 606 -15.20 17.81 6.06
C ARG A 606 -13.91 17.72 6.84
N PHE A 607 -12.80 17.95 6.16
CA PHE A 607 -11.49 17.98 6.78
C PHE A 607 -10.55 18.89 5.98
N ASP A 608 -9.56 19.41 6.67
CA ASP A 608 -8.50 20.20 6.07
C ASP A 608 -7.40 19.27 5.53
N ASP A 609 -6.55 19.75 4.61
CA ASP A 609 -5.41 18.94 4.15
C ASP A 609 -4.54 18.52 5.35
N PRO A 610 -4.21 17.23 5.50
CA PRO A 610 -3.43 16.80 6.66
C PRO A 610 -2.01 17.39 6.65
N GLU A 611 -1.55 17.80 7.83
CA GLU A 611 -0.22 18.32 8.07
C GLU A 611 0.67 17.22 8.63
N THR A 612 1.86 17.01 8.05
CA THR A 612 2.86 16.10 8.62
C THR A 612 3.47 16.72 9.87
N ILE A 613 3.58 15.94 10.94
CA ILE A 613 4.20 16.32 12.21
C ILE A 613 5.71 16.01 12.11
N PRO A 614 6.59 17.03 12.01
CA PRO A 614 8.01 16.80 11.72
C PRO A 614 8.79 16.11 12.84
N SER A 615 8.28 16.14 14.08
CA SER A 615 8.90 15.53 15.26
C SER A 615 8.64 14.02 15.37
N LEU A 616 7.79 13.45 14.52
CA LEU A 616 7.33 12.07 14.60
C LEU A 616 7.62 11.28 13.31
N GLY A 617 8.16 10.09 13.48
CA GLY A 617 8.39 9.14 12.39
C GLY A 617 9.87 8.87 12.14
N ILE A 618 10.18 8.46 10.91
CA ILE A 618 11.52 8.17 10.41
C ILE A 618 11.62 8.84 9.06
N ASP A 619 12.58 9.76 8.91
CA ASP A 619 13.07 10.14 7.60
C ASP A 619 14.23 9.22 7.23
N THR A 620 14.32 8.87 5.95
CA THR A 620 15.35 7.99 5.37
C THR A 620 16.79 8.47 5.62
N GLU A 621 16.99 9.68 6.18
CA GLU A 621 18.32 10.29 6.37
C GLU A 621 18.92 10.21 7.79
N ILE A 622 18.32 9.51 8.76
CA ILE A 622 19.00 9.31 10.08
C ILE A 622 19.61 7.90 10.23
N ALA A 623 19.24 6.93 9.39
CA ALA A 623 19.65 5.54 9.55
C ALA A 623 20.24 4.92 8.27
N SER A 624 21.25 5.55 7.66
CA SER A 624 22.22 4.80 6.86
C SER A 624 23.59 5.46 6.90
N VAL A 625 24.61 4.67 7.29
CA VAL A 625 25.97 4.90 6.82
C VAL A 625 25.87 4.98 5.29
N PRO A 626 26.39 6.02 4.62
CA PRO A 626 26.02 6.32 3.25
C PRO A 626 26.22 5.10 2.35
N ALA A 627 25.15 4.59 1.77
CA ALA A 627 25.26 3.81 0.55
C ALA A 627 25.99 4.69 -0.46
N THR A 628 27.05 4.16 -1.08
CA THR A 628 27.85 4.90 -2.05
C THR A 628 26.93 5.33 -3.21
N ILE A 629 26.48 6.59 -3.19
CA ILE A 629 25.57 7.16 -4.17
C ILE A 629 26.27 7.15 -5.54
N SER A 630 25.80 6.31 -6.46
CA SER A 630 26.34 6.23 -7.81
C SER A 630 25.97 7.49 -8.60
N GLY A 631 26.83 8.51 -8.60
CA GLY A 631 26.75 9.64 -9.53
C GLY A 631 27.16 11.00 -8.96
N GLY A 632 27.25 11.16 -7.64
CA GLY A 632 27.76 12.38 -7.00
C GLY A 632 29.28 12.36 -6.88
N ILE A 633 29.95 13.50 -7.09
CA ILE A 633 31.40 13.64 -6.87
C ILE A 633 31.64 14.39 -5.56
N THR A 634 32.30 13.73 -4.63
CA THR A 634 32.55 14.21 -3.26
C THR A 634 33.89 14.92 -3.16
N ASN A 635 33.86 16.15 -2.63
CA ASN A 635 35.03 17.00 -2.43
C ASN A 635 35.18 17.30 -0.95
N HIS A 636 36.40 17.18 -0.41
CA HIS A 636 36.69 17.62 0.96
C HIS A 636 37.17 19.07 0.95
N VAL A 637 36.53 19.92 1.74
CA VAL A 637 36.82 21.35 1.83
C VAL A 637 37.23 21.68 3.25
N SER A 638 38.53 21.95 3.45
CA SER A 638 39.04 22.37 4.74
C SER A 638 38.77 23.84 5.02
N PHE A 639 38.60 24.16 6.30
CA PHE A 639 38.41 25.52 6.79
C PHE A 639 39.54 26.47 6.37
N ASP A 640 39.14 27.71 6.08
CA ASP A 640 39.97 28.82 5.58
C ASP A 640 40.66 28.56 4.23
N ASN A 641 40.18 27.57 3.47
CA ASN A 641 40.65 27.29 2.12
C ASN A 641 39.55 27.52 1.07
N ILE A 642 40.01 27.78 -0.15
CA ILE A 642 39.21 27.67 -1.38
C ILE A 642 39.60 26.36 -2.07
N THR A 643 38.61 25.49 -2.29
CA THR A 643 38.79 24.18 -2.93
C THR A 643 38.18 24.22 -4.31
N GLN A 644 38.95 23.79 -5.31
CA GLN A 644 38.43 23.53 -6.65
C GLN A 644 37.58 22.25 -6.61
N LEU A 645 36.36 22.33 -7.12
CA LEU A 645 35.50 21.16 -7.28
C LEU A 645 36.07 20.29 -8.40
N GLU A 646 36.12 18.98 -8.16
CA GLU A 646 36.52 17.97 -9.15
C GLU A 646 35.66 18.06 -10.42
N GLU A 647 34.40 18.45 -10.29
CA GLU A 647 33.53 18.77 -11.41
C GLU A 647 32.72 20.05 -11.17
N ALA A 648 32.60 20.86 -12.22
CA ALA A 648 31.84 22.10 -12.15
C ALA A 648 30.33 21.83 -12.15
N VAL A 649 29.58 22.56 -11.32
CA VAL A 649 28.13 22.40 -11.20
C VAL A 649 27.40 23.38 -12.13
N PRO A 650 26.69 22.88 -13.16
CA PRO A 650 25.98 23.72 -14.11
C PRO A 650 24.60 24.15 -13.58
N VAL A 651 23.92 25.00 -14.34
CA VAL A 651 22.46 25.20 -14.21
C VAL A 651 21.76 23.86 -14.33
N GLY A 652 20.80 23.61 -13.44
CA GLY A 652 20.10 22.34 -13.30
C GLY A 652 20.81 21.35 -12.38
N GLY A 653 22.07 21.60 -11.99
CA GLY A 653 22.81 20.80 -11.02
C GLY A 653 22.54 21.21 -9.56
N SER A 654 23.24 20.56 -8.64
CA SER A 654 23.10 20.84 -7.21
C SER A 654 24.34 20.48 -6.41
N LEU A 655 24.49 21.10 -5.23
CA LEU A 655 25.56 20.87 -4.27
C LEU A 655 24.96 20.51 -2.91
N VAL A 656 25.51 19.48 -2.27
CA VAL A 656 25.19 19.09 -0.90
C VAL A 656 26.44 19.30 -0.05
N ILE A 657 26.35 20.20 0.92
CA ILE A 657 27.41 20.53 1.86
C ILE A 657 27.06 19.90 3.21
N SER A 658 27.78 18.86 3.59
CA SER A 658 27.62 18.18 4.88
C SER A 658 28.81 18.45 5.80
N SER A 659 28.54 18.46 7.10
CA SER A 659 29.55 18.58 8.15
C SER A 659 29.26 17.51 9.21
N SER A 660 30.27 17.00 9.90
CA SER A 660 30.08 15.96 10.93
C SER A 660 29.27 16.44 12.14
N HIS A 661 29.37 17.71 12.49
CA HIS A 661 28.63 18.32 13.60
C HIS A 661 28.48 19.82 13.42
N LEU A 662 27.53 20.40 14.15
CA LEU A 662 27.44 21.82 14.44
C LEU A 662 28.31 22.10 15.66
N ASN A 663 29.22 23.07 15.59
CA ASN A 663 30.07 23.40 16.73
C ASN A 663 29.21 23.89 17.91
N PRO A 664 29.30 23.24 19.09
CA PRO A 664 28.44 23.56 20.23
C PRO A 664 28.79 24.91 20.88
N ASP A 665 30.02 25.38 20.69
CA ASP A 665 30.52 26.61 21.28
C ASP A 665 30.03 27.85 20.51
N ILE A 666 28.98 28.49 21.01
CA ILE A 666 28.59 29.84 20.57
C ILE A 666 29.65 30.83 21.10
N PRO A 667 30.49 31.44 20.25
CA PRO A 667 31.53 32.34 20.74
C PRO A 667 30.89 33.57 21.40
N SER A 668 31.50 34.09 22.47
CA SER A 668 31.00 35.28 23.20
C SER A 668 30.79 36.52 22.32
N ARG A 669 31.53 36.61 21.20
CA ARG A 669 31.37 37.61 20.14
C ARG A 669 30.76 36.97 18.89
N GLU A 670 29.93 37.72 18.18
CA GLU A 670 29.31 37.31 16.91
C GLU A 670 30.36 36.73 15.95
N ASN A 671 30.13 35.51 15.48
CA ASN A 671 31.01 34.77 14.58
C ASN A 671 30.18 34.36 13.37
N LEU A 672 30.63 34.77 12.18
CA LEU A 672 29.94 34.53 10.93
C LEU A 672 30.74 33.49 10.15
N THR A 673 30.10 32.39 9.80
CA THR A 673 30.69 31.32 8.99
C THR A 673 30.18 31.44 7.57
N GLY A 674 31.07 31.70 6.61
CA GLY A 674 30.73 31.86 5.21
C GLY A 674 31.08 30.62 4.40
N ILE A 675 30.14 30.17 3.57
CA ILE A 675 30.37 29.21 2.50
C ILE A 675 30.09 29.93 1.18
N SER A 676 31.14 30.21 0.43
CA SER A 676 31.07 30.90 -0.86
C SER A 676 31.19 29.91 -2.00
N LEU A 677 30.14 29.82 -2.82
CA LEU A 677 30.17 29.05 -4.07
C LEU A 677 30.65 30.00 -5.17
N ALA A 678 31.79 29.69 -5.78
CA ALA A 678 32.52 30.58 -6.66
C ALA A 678 32.66 30.02 -8.08
N ASN A 679 32.70 30.94 -9.04
CA ASN A 679 33.09 30.70 -10.42
C ASN A 679 34.44 31.38 -10.66
N VAL A 680 35.51 30.60 -10.55
CA VAL A 680 36.89 31.05 -10.80
C VAL A 680 37.26 30.76 -12.26
N ASP A 681 37.74 31.77 -12.98
CA ASP A 681 38.29 31.61 -14.33
C ASP A 681 39.49 30.65 -14.28
N PRO A 682 39.51 29.56 -15.07
CA PRO A 682 40.65 28.64 -15.15
C PRO A 682 41.99 29.31 -15.50
N ARG A 683 41.97 30.51 -16.09
CA ARG A 683 43.16 31.30 -16.43
C ARG A 683 43.72 32.11 -15.25
N SER A 684 42.99 32.23 -14.15
CA SER A 684 43.46 32.92 -12.95
C SER A 684 44.54 32.11 -12.25
N SER A 685 45.71 32.69 -12.02
CA SER A 685 46.84 32.00 -11.37
C SER A 685 46.74 31.94 -9.85
N ASN A 686 45.75 32.60 -9.24
CA ASN A 686 45.64 32.68 -7.78
C ASN A 686 44.19 32.69 -7.30
N ALA A 687 43.65 31.51 -6.99
CA ALA A 687 42.31 31.34 -6.42
C ALA A 687 42.16 32.00 -5.03
N ASN A 688 43.24 32.30 -4.30
CA ASN A 688 43.17 33.01 -3.03
C ASN A 688 43.00 34.54 -3.20
N ASN A 689 43.10 35.08 -4.42
CA ASN A 689 42.77 36.48 -4.65
C ASN A 689 41.25 36.64 -4.82
N HIS A 690 40.56 36.92 -3.72
CA HIS A 690 39.09 37.02 -3.69
C HIS A 690 38.52 38.11 -4.58
N GLU A 691 39.32 39.05 -5.08
CA GLU A 691 38.87 40.07 -6.03
C GLU A 691 38.83 39.59 -7.49
N SER A 692 39.36 38.40 -7.79
CA SER A 692 39.55 37.94 -9.17
C SER A 692 38.42 37.09 -9.75
N TYR A 693 37.41 36.72 -8.96
CA TYR A 693 36.38 35.76 -9.37
C TYR A 693 34.99 36.13 -8.87
N ASP A 694 33.98 35.56 -9.52
CA ASP A 694 32.58 35.73 -9.15
C ASP A 694 32.20 34.76 -8.03
N ILE A 695 31.36 35.22 -7.11
CA ILE A 695 30.68 34.42 -6.09
C ILE A 695 29.18 34.55 -6.36
N PRO A 696 28.58 33.65 -7.17
CA PRO A 696 27.15 33.68 -7.45
C PRO A 696 26.28 33.62 -6.19
N VAL A 697 26.69 32.83 -5.19
CA VAL A 697 26.02 32.79 -3.89
C VAL A 697 27.03 32.53 -2.77
N CYS A 698 26.89 33.30 -1.70
CA CYS A 698 27.57 33.12 -0.43
C CYS A 698 26.52 32.97 0.66
N ILE A 699 26.57 31.85 1.38
CA ILE A 699 25.71 31.54 2.51
C ILE A 699 26.49 31.86 3.77
N ILE A 700 25.95 32.75 4.61
CA ILE A 700 26.56 33.16 5.87
C ILE A 700 25.71 32.64 7.02
N ILE A 701 26.31 31.82 7.86
CA ILE A 701 25.69 31.19 9.02
C ILE A 701 26.04 32.00 10.26
N ASN A 702 25.02 32.51 10.94
CA ASN A 702 25.12 33.12 12.26
C ASN A 702 24.38 32.25 13.27
N SER A 703 25.11 31.29 13.86
CA SER A 703 24.57 30.31 14.81
C SER A 703 24.06 30.93 16.11
N ARG A 704 24.54 32.12 16.49
CA ARG A 704 24.04 32.81 17.68
C ARG A 704 22.64 33.38 17.48
N ARG A 705 22.35 33.83 16.26
CA ARG A 705 21.08 34.45 15.91
C ARG A 705 20.12 33.50 15.22
N ASN A 706 20.50 32.24 14.95
CA ASN A 706 19.76 31.36 14.03
C ASN A 706 19.43 32.06 12.70
N LEU A 707 20.40 32.81 12.18
CA LEU A 707 20.24 33.65 11.01
C LEU A 707 21.10 33.10 9.87
N LEU A 708 20.46 32.91 8.71
CA LEU A 708 21.15 32.68 7.44
C LEU A 708 21.09 33.94 6.61
N SER A 709 22.24 34.42 6.14
CA SER A 709 22.32 35.56 5.24
C SER A 709 22.88 35.13 3.90
N TYR A 710 22.31 35.66 2.83
CA TYR A 710 22.71 35.37 1.46
C TYR A 710 23.26 36.63 0.80
N THR A 711 24.36 36.51 0.07
CA THR A 711 24.94 37.61 -0.73
C THR A 711 25.64 37.05 -1.96
N SER A 712 25.97 37.91 -2.90
CA SER A 712 26.71 37.59 -4.12
C SER A 712 27.84 38.60 -4.32
N LYS A 713 28.82 38.29 -5.16
CA LYS A 713 29.93 39.20 -5.46
C LYS A 713 30.39 39.02 -6.90
N HIS A 714 30.44 40.11 -7.66
CA HIS A 714 31.13 40.10 -8.95
C HIS A 714 32.65 40.26 -8.77
N ALA A 715 33.43 39.66 -9.66
CA ALA A 715 34.87 39.92 -9.75
C ALA A 715 35.15 41.43 -9.80
N GLY A 716 36.14 41.88 -9.02
CA GLY A 716 36.53 43.30 -8.90
C GLY A 716 35.52 44.21 -8.18
N ARG A 717 34.42 43.67 -7.63
CA ARG A 717 33.41 44.44 -6.88
C ARG A 717 33.30 43.98 -5.43
N GLY A 718 32.67 44.79 -4.58
CA GLY A 718 32.26 44.39 -3.23
C GLY A 718 31.10 43.40 -3.25
N PHE A 719 30.82 42.79 -2.10
CA PHE A 719 29.63 41.96 -1.90
C PHE A 719 28.35 42.79 -2.07
N SER A 720 27.30 42.16 -2.62
CA SER A 720 25.97 42.74 -2.70
C SER A 720 25.33 42.89 -1.31
N ALA A 721 24.22 43.61 -1.25
CA ALA A 721 23.41 43.67 -0.04
C ALA A 721 23.06 42.25 0.45
N LEU A 722 23.00 42.08 1.78
CA LEU A 722 22.62 40.84 2.42
C LEU A 722 21.10 40.64 2.33
N THR A 723 20.68 39.43 2.01
CA THR A 723 19.32 38.95 2.22
C THR A 723 19.30 38.06 3.44
N ASP A 724 18.66 38.53 4.51
CA ASP A 724 18.62 37.86 5.80
C ASP A 724 17.37 36.97 5.93
N LEU A 725 17.56 35.75 6.42
CA LEU A 725 16.51 34.80 6.76
C LEU A 725 16.69 34.33 8.20
N GLN A 726 15.80 34.78 9.07
CA GLN A 726 15.72 34.32 10.45
C GLN A 726 15.00 32.98 10.50
N LEU A 727 15.69 31.93 10.95
CA LEU A 727 15.08 30.62 11.13
C LEU A 727 14.59 30.46 12.58
N PRO A 728 13.38 29.90 12.79
CA PRO A 728 12.97 29.46 14.12
C PRO A 728 13.88 28.32 14.59
N GLN A 729 14.01 28.15 15.92
CA GLN A 729 14.90 27.13 16.50
C GLN A 729 14.56 25.71 16.00
N SER A 730 13.30 25.40 15.75
CA SER A 730 12.85 24.11 15.18
C SER A 730 13.34 23.87 13.74
N GLN A 731 13.65 24.92 12.99
CA GLN A 731 14.17 24.87 11.62
C GLN A 731 15.66 25.12 11.53
N TRP A 732 16.33 25.36 12.67
CA TRP A 732 17.78 25.47 12.69
C TRP A 732 18.44 24.12 12.42
N PHE A 733 19.74 24.16 12.11
CA PHE A 733 20.56 23.00 11.84
C PHE A 733 20.44 21.93 12.93
N GLN A 734 20.39 20.67 12.52
CA GLN A 734 20.64 19.52 13.38
C GLN A 734 22.04 19.61 13.98
N LYS A 735 22.21 19.09 15.20
CA LYS A 735 23.50 19.12 15.90
C LYS A 735 24.51 18.17 15.28
N ASP A 736 24.05 16.98 14.95
CA ASP A 736 24.85 15.91 14.36
C ASP A 736 24.57 15.89 12.86
N ASN A 737 25.63 15.84 12.05
CA ASN A 737 25.56 15.82 10.59
C ASN A 737 24.79 16.96 9.89
N PRO A 738 24.95 18.26 10.27
CA PRO A 738 24.25 19.35 9.61
C PRO A 738 24.56 19.44 8.11
N CYS A 739 23.53 19.72 7.32
CA CYS A 739 23.59 19.70 5.87
C CYS A 739 22.95 20.96 5.23
N ILE A 740 23.59 21.48 4.18
CA ILE A 740 23.05 22.52 3.31
C ILE A 740 23.02 22.00 1.88
N ARG A 741 21.85 21.94 1.25
CA ARG A 741 21.73 21.68 -0.19
C ARG A 741 21.40 22.95 -0.94
N VAL A 742 22.04 23.14 -2.10
CA VAL A 742 21.85 24.29 -2.99
C VAL A 742 21.58 23.79 -4.40
N ASP A 743 20.33 23.88 -4.84
CA ASP A 743 19.96 23.59 -6.23
C ASP A 743 20.18 24.84 -7.09
N VAL A 744 20.85 24.66 -8.23
CA VAL A 744 21.24 25.75 -9.11
C VAL A 744 20.20 25.91 -10.22
N GLY A 745 19.27 26.83 -10.03
CA GLY A 745 18.30 27.23 -11.05
C GLY A 745 18.91 28.13 -12.13
N ALA A 746 18.11 28.39 -13.17
CA ALA A 746 18.46 29.35 -14.20
C ALA A 746 18.43 30.80 -13.67
N ASP A 747 17.45 31.11 -12.82
CA ASP A 747 17.18 32.43 -12.29
C ASP A 747 17.32 32.53 -10.76
N ASP A 748 17.47 31.40 -10.07
CA ASP A 748 17.52 31.32 -8.62
C ASP A 748 18.44 30.21 -8.11
N PHE A 749 18.66 30.21 -6.79
CA PHE A 749 19.18 29.09 -6.01
C PHE A 749 18.10 28.66 -5.03
N VAL A 750 17.77 27.37 -4.98
CA VAL A 750 16.89 26.83 -3.93
C VAL A 750 17.76 26.25 -2.83
N VAL A 751 17.63 26.79 -1.63
CA VAL A 751 18.43 26.40 -0.47
C VAL A 751 17.61 25.53 0.46
N TYR A 752 18.22 24.43 0.88
CA TYR A 752 17.68 23.48 1.85
C TYR A 752 18.64 23.36 3.03
N VAL A 753 18.09 23.20 4.23
CA VAL A 753 18.85 22.86 5.45
C VAL A 753 18.27 21.60 6.05
N ASP A 754 19.10 20.58 6.21
CA ASP A 754 18.73 19.23 6.68
C ASP A 754 17.46 18.71 5.99
N GLY A 755 17.51 18.65 4.64
CA GLY A 755 16.40 18.18 3.79
C GLY A 755 15.24 19.15 3.62
N ARG A 756 15.16 20.24 4.40
CA ARG A 756 14.02 21.16 4.39
C ARG A 756 14.28 22.36 3.49
N LYS A 757 13.39 22.62 2.52
CA LYS A 757 13.44 23.85 1.72
C LYS A 757 13.23 25.06 2.63
N ILE A 758 14.23 25.95 2.69
CA ILE A 758 14.20 27.13 3.58
C ILE A 758 14.14 28.46 2.82
N GLN A 759 14.70 28.53 1.61
CA GLN A 759 14.71 29.78 0.84
C GLN A 759 14.87 29.57 -0.65
N THR A 760 14.36 30.51 -1.43
CA THR A 760 14.76 30.69 -2.85
C THR A 760 15.48 32.03 -2.96
N VAL A 761 16.73 32.01 -3.41
CA VAL A 761 17.62 33.18 -3.50
C VAL A 761 17.77 33.55 -4.97
N GLU A 762 17.48 34.80 -5.35
CA GLU A 762 17.64 35.26 -6.73
C GLU A 762 19.11 35.12 -7.19
N ARG A 763 19.31 34.55 -8.38
CA ARG A 763 20.63 34.43 -9.01
C ARG A 763 20.93 35.65 -9.87
N THR A 764 21.57 36.63 -9.24
CA THR A 764 22.04 37.87 -9.92
C THR A 764 23.19 37.61 -10.89
N ILE A 765 24.09 36.67 -10.56
CA ILE A 765 25.21 36.25 -11.41
C ILE A 765 24.85 34.98 -12.16
N LYS A 766 24.36 35.13 -13.40
CA LYS A 766 23.86 34.03 -14.24
C LYS A 766 24.94 33.35 -15.09
N SER A 767 26.12 33.94 -15.20
CA SER A 767 27.21 33.43 -16.04
C SER A 767 28.08 32.38 -15.34
N GLY A 768 28.28 31.26 -16.04
CA GLY A 768 29.22 30.21 -15.68
C GLY A 768 28.73 29.24 -14.60
N ASN A 769 29.51 28.18 -14.44
CA ASN A 769 29.25 27.09 -13.51
C ASN A 769 29.90 27.39 -12.16
N ILE A 770 29.41 26.76 -11.10
CA ILE A 770 30.10 26.77 -9.80
C ILE A 770 31.30 25.84 -9.92
N THR A 771 32.51 26.37 -9.77
CA THR A 771 33.76 25.62 -9.94
C THR A 771 34.54 25.45 -8.64
N HIS A 772 34.29 26.29 -7.64
CA HIS A 772 35.04 26.29 -6.38
C HIS A 772 34.10 26.52 -5.20
N VAL A 773 34.51 26.03 -4.03
CA VAL A 773 33.88 26.32 -2.74
C VAL A 773 34.91 26.89 -1.80
N ARG A 774 34.58 28.00 -1.15
CA ARG A 774 35.42 28.60 -0.11
C ARG A 774 34.70 28.57 1.23
N TYR A 775 35.39 28.10 2.27
CA TYR A 775 34.85 27.97 3.61
C TYR A 775 35.65 28.82 4.60
N TRP A 776 35.03 29.80 5.26
CA TRP A 776 35.75 30.85 6.00
C TRP A 776 34.96 31.43 7.19
N THR A 777 35.62 32.20 8.06
CA THR A 777 34.94 33.01 9.09
C THR A 777 35.37 34.48 9.08
N SER A 778 34.53 35.37 9.59
CA SER A 778 34.81 36.83 9.60
C SER A 778 35.98 37.26 10.49
N ASN A 779 36.44 36.41 11.42
CA ASN A 779 37.45 36.75 12.44
C ASN A 779 38.51 35.64 12.64
N ASN A 780 38.69 34.73 11.67
CA ASN A 780 39.56 33.54 11.78
C ASN A 780 39.31 32.71 13.05
N LYS A 781 38.05 32.69 13.50
CA LYS A 781 37.59 31.84 14.59
C LYS A 781 37.11 30.51 14.04
N ALA A 782 36.99 29.51 14.91
CA ALA A 782 36.37 28.24 14.58
C ALA A 782 35.00 28.46 13.92
N PRO A 783 34.69 27.77 12.82
CA PRO A 783 33.42 27.97 12.12
C PRO A 783 32.23 27.38 12.88
N ALA A 784 31.01 27.66 12.44
CA ALA A 784 29.77 27.15 13.03
C ALA A 784 29.57 25.66 12.74
N LEU A 785 30.10 25.16 11.63
CA LEU A 785 30.17 23.73 11.31
C LEU A 785 31.56 23.19 11.72
N ALA A 786 31.82 21.90 11.49
CA ALA A 786 33.13 21.31 11.73
C ALA A 786 34.23 21.98 10.88
N ASN A 787 35.50 21.84 11.27
CA ASN A 787 36.63 22.42 10.54
C ASN A 787 36.76 21.90 9.10
N ASP A 788 36.25 20.71 8.80
CA ASP A 788 36.18 20.19 7.45
C ASP A 788 34.73 19.94 7.09
N ILE A 789 34.35 20.40 5.90
CA ILE A 789 33.05 20.10 5.30
C ILE A 789 33.25 19.22 4.07
N THR A 790 32.23 18.44 3.77
CA THR A 790 32.18 17.60 2.57
C THR A 790 31.20 18.22 1.60
N VAL A 791 31.61 18.41 0.35
CA VAL A 791 30.77 18.97 -0.72
C VAL A 791 30.59 17.92 -1.80
N THR A 792 29.40 17.36 -1.90
CA THR A 792 29.02 16.44 -2.97
C THR A 792 28.30 17.21 -4.07
N THR A 793 28.78 17.04 -5.31
CA THR A 793 28.29 17.76 -6.48
C THR A 793 27.51 16.84 -7.41
N TYR A 794 26.46 17.37 -8.02
CA TYR A 794 25.56 16.63 -8.91
C TYR A 794 25.26 17.45 -10.17
N LYS A 795 25.33 16.81 -11.34
CA LYS A 795 25.03 17.45 -12.64
C LYS A 795 23.56 17.81 -12.82
N GLN A 796 22.67 17.07 -12.17
CA GLN A 796 21.24 17.26 -12.22
C GLN A 796 20.68 17.20 -10.80
N ALA A 797 19.87 18.17 -10.40
CA ALA A 797 19.23 18.21 -9.10
C ALA A 797 18.29 17.02 -8.88
N SER A 798 17.76 16.43 -9.96
CA SER A 798 16.97 15.19 -9.93
C SER A 798 17.75 13.94 -9.52
N MET A 799 19.09 14.02 -9.45
CA MET A 799 19.95 12.92 -8.94
C MET A 799 20.07 12.93 -7.41
N ILE A 800 19.58 13.98 -6.74
CA ILE A 800 19.57 14.09 -5.28
C ILE A 800 18.13 13.83 -4.84
N GLN A 801 17.90 12.62 -4.33
CA GLN A 801 16.62 12.26 -3.71
C GLN A 801 16.50 12.95 -2.35
#